data_AF-A0A812LVS7-F1
#
_entry.id   AF-A0A812LVS7-F1
#
_cell.length_a   1.000
_cell.length_b   1.000
_cell.length_c   1.000
_cell.angle_alpha   90.00
_cell.angle_beta   90.00
_cell.angle_gamma   90.00
#
_symmetry.space_group_name_H-M   'P 1'
#
loop_
_entity.id
_entity.type
_entity.pdbx_description
1 polymer ?
#
loop_
_entity_poly.entity_id
_entity_poly.type
_entity_poly.pdbx_seq_one_letter_code
_entity_poly.pdbx_strand_id
1 'polypeptide(L)'
;MKPGTLGAIVAAVAAALYGGVLFPQIPSPADPDVSKLSKRFTDVIGESLNLRISCKGQMVRDRDTFFWSLFTDKFGSNPNTPYMWNALPAFGFLLPSPMWNLRRDDAVVLIARRPPDVEYFSFTTFALWIPRRGLQFSSLGDSVNNLNIRETPEGLFAHVVTANQRTFDLVQAALVGSGLPSSAINLAVVPSDIGGLFDDWTHFETVLRLFRFANQSDGDAYLHSHHPVYYLKALHGEVAPLPTPVYKGRHHPRSVREGGLQAEFDVYNQKMLAQVGQAMSRKLAAVRPTRFEPLMIQGLQCLQEGTECLGDCPDAAYFGPNILEDSDVIDMLELSGNELHLVSVVNHRLLNASIYGSVAVLKSARPSLSKTHMSIRATSLGVTSFDFPKDPFVTWAFTRTSAICEQLGEAVAGCSVVADDHVERAGYLTYCERVYLNPITGTGPDWQDLISAVIYRLKLDELPKSEPPPSSDLPSSLPPAVPVTVFHGTAAGLRFLHVVKTGGESLELHLAKQPAPSLNYGACRAAAAKAQLWPETTARTGPLCLALSRAVTLALCAANCECCARDVLEQTPKSQAPLLKGTLLRSPRSHVLSLFSHCHMAHHNTWKRIWDDLPQYAAEGLLRVTEAACDSHCTHFKPDPIEDLRSQLEHVKNSSKEALGVQVIPFLRNMQTHALTCRTSQGSLGQHFRDLHSEEALPSIEGALETLRRFDWIGLTDLYEQSICLLHFQSNGSLPRSCDCSEGPVAPRLALPKFTHGQKALSAEELPPDLLARIDAETERDQKLFAEALRLLLGRLRRVEELTGASLLRCVPWRQLFRRTRYIPDLWASDSHLAGFKLNHRE
;
A
#
# COMPACT_ATOMS: atom_id res chain seq x y z
N MET A 1 -17.18 -12.84 -20.58
CA MET A 1 -16.94 -12.11 -21.85
C MET A 1 -17.33 -13.00 -23.02
N LYS A 2 -17.93 -12.45 -24.10
CA LYS A 2 -18.32 -13.24 -25.28
C LYS A 2 -17.08 -13.53 -26.17
N PRO A 3 -17.04 -14.69 -26.87
CA PRO A 3 -15.85 -15.14 -27.63
C PRO A 3 -15.37 -14.20 -28.74
N GLY A 4 -16.25 -13.36 -29.30
CA GLY A 4 -15.90 -12.42 -30.38
C GLY A 4 -15.00 -11.26 -29.96
N THR A 5 -14.97 -10.90 -28.67
CA THR A 5 -14.21 -9.74 -28.18
C THR A 5 -12.71 -10.03 -28.09
N LEU A 6 -12.32 -11.28 -27.85
CA LEU A 6 -10.92 -11.70 -27.80
C LEU A 6 -10.28 -11.70 -29.20
N GLY A 7 -11.02 -12.14 -30.22
CA GLY A 7 -10.56 -12.15 -31.61
C GLY A 7 -10.32 -10.74 -32.18
N ALA A 8 -11.17 -9.77 -31.83
CA ALA A 8 -11.00 -8.38 -32.25
C ALA A 8 -9.76 -7.71 -31.61
N ILE A 9 -9.47 -8.03 -30.34
CA ILE A 9 -8.28 -7.53 -29.63
C ILE A 9 -7.01 -8.13 -30.23
N VAL A 10 -7.00 -9.44 -30.49
CA VAL A 10 -5.85 -10.12 -31.11
C VAL A 10 -5.59 -9.60 -32.52
N ALA A 11 -6.64 -9.36 -33.31
CA ALA A 11 -6.50 -8.80 -34.66
C ALA A 11 -6.02 -7.33 -34.65
N ALA A 12 -6.48 -6.51 -33.70
CA ALA A 12 -6.03 -5.13 -33.54
C ALA A 12 -4.56 -5.05 -33.11
N VAL A 13 -4.12 -5.94 -32.21
CA VAL A 13 -2.71 -6.06 -31.80
C VAL A 13 -1.85 -6.55 -32.96
N ALA A 14 -2.31 -7.54 -33.73
CA ALA A 14 -1.60 -8.04 -34.91
C ALA A 14 -1.48 -6.98 -36.02
N ALA A 15 -2.52 -6.18 -36.26
CA ALA A 15 -2.50 -5.10 -37.24
C ALA A 15 -1.58 -3.94 -36.81
N ALA A 16 -1.52 -3.62 -35.52
CA ALA A 16 -0.59 -2.63 -34.97
C ALA A 16 0.88 -3.10 -35.03
N LEU A 17 1.12 -4.41 -34.92
CA LEU A 17 2.43 -5.03 -35.08
C LEU A 17 2.92 -5.06 -36.54
N TYR A 18 2.02 -5.24 -37.52
CA TYR A 18 2.37 -5.30 -38.95
C TYR A 18 2.60 -3.91 -39.59
N GLY A 19 1.99 -2.86 -39.02
CA GLY A 19 2.08 -1.48 -39.55
C GLY A 19 3.30 -0.66 -39.10
N GLY A 20 4.16 -1.21 -38.22
CA GLY A 20 5.38 -0.54 -37.78
C GLY A 20 5.22 0.73 -36.94
N VAL A 21 4.03 0.94 -36.35
CA VAL A 21 3.71 2.12 -35.51
C VAL A 21 4.01 1.87 -34.01
N LEU A 22 4.46 0.66 -33.64
CA LEU A 22 4.82 0.27 -32.27
C LEU A 22 6.27 -0.25 -32.16
N PHE A 23 7.22 0.39 -32.83
CA PHE A 23 8.64 0.18 -32.57
C PHE A 23 9.12 1.25 -31.58
N PRO A 24 9.10 1.04 -30.25
CA PRO A 24 9.82 1.95 -29.37
C PRO A 24 11.30 1.84 -29.74
N GLN A 25 11.86 2.90 -30.32
CA GLN A 25 13.31 3.04 -30.34
C GLN A 25 13.77 2.99 -28.89
N ILE A 26 14.78 2.18 -28.57
CA ILE A 26 15.40 2.20 -27.25
C ILE A 26 15.94 3.63 -27.09
N PRO A 27 15.41 4.42 -26.14
CA PRO A 27 15.85 5.79 -25.97
C PRO A 27 17.34 5.80 -25.66
N SER A 28 18.03 6.83 -26.17
CA SER A 28 19.43 7.04 -25.81
C SER A 28 19.58 7.14 -24.29
N PRO A 29 20.71 6.68 -23.71
CA PRO A 29 20.94 6.83 -22.28
C PRO A 29 20.81 8.31 -21.88
N ALA A 30 20.07 8.57 -20.80
CA ALA A 30 19.85 9.94 -20.33
C ALA A 30 21.13 10.55 -19.73
N ASP A 31 22.00 9.70 -19.17
CA ASP A 31 23.32 10.11 -18.69
C ASP A 31 24.26 10.39 -19.88
N PRO A 32 24.78 11.62 -20.01
CA PRO A 32 25.57 12.03 -21.15
C PRO A 32 26.91 11.30 -21.28
N ASP A 33 27.52 10.87 -20.18
CA ASP A 33 28.81 10.16 -20.25
C ASP A 33 28.61 8.67 -20.54
N VAL A 34 27.55 8.06 -19.99
CA VAL A 34 27.12 6.72 -20.40
C VAL A 34 26.76 6.72 -21.88
N SER A 35 26.05 7.73 -22.37
CA SER A 35 25.69 7.89 -23.78
C SER A 35 26.94 8.02 -24.68
N LYS A 36 27.92 8.86 -24.31
CA LYS A 36 29.20 8.99 -25.04
C LYS A 36 29.98 7.68 -25.07
N LEU A 37 30.12 7.00 -23.93
CA LEU A 37 30.85 5.73 -23.83
C LEU A 37 30.16 4.64 -24.65
N SER A 38 28.83 4.55 -24.53
CA SER A 38 27.96 3.65 -25.27
C SER A 38 28.08 3.84 -26.79
N LYS A 39 28.17 5.08 -27.25
CA LYS A 39 28.42 5.41 -28.66
C LYS A 39 29.80 4.92 -29.11
N ARG A 40 30.87 5.30 -28.41
CA ARG A 40 32.25 4.86 -28.72
C ARG A 40 32.37 3.34 -28.72
N PHE A 41 31.73 2.67 -27.76
CA PHE A 41 31.70 1.22 -27.70
C PHE A 41 30.99 0.58 -28.89
N THR A 42 29.88 1.16 -29.33
CA THR A 42 29.21 0.73 -30.56
C THR A 42 30.12 0.88 -31.77
N ASP A 43 30.84 2.01 -31.88
CA ASP A 43 31.75 2.30 -32.99
C ASP A 43 32.93 1.30 -33.02
N VAL A 44 33.58 1.09 -31.87
CA VAL A 44 34.70 0.13 -31.72
C VAL A 44 34.27 -1.31 -32.04
N ILE A 45 33.09 -1.74 -31.60
CA ILE A 45 32.58 -3.08 -31.95
C ILE A 45 32.18 -3.15 -33.43
N GLY A 46 31.69 -2.06 -34.02
CA GLY A 46 31.36 -1.98 -35.44
C GLY A 46 32.56 -2.20 -36.36
N GLU A 47 33.76 -1.84 -35.91
CA GLU A 47 35.03 -2.08 -36.60
C GLU A 47 35.67 -3.44 -36.25
N SER A 48 35.14 -4.16 -35.26
CA SER A 48 35.68 -5.44 -34.82
C SER A 48 35.42 -6.56 -35.83
N LEU A 49 36.46 -7.31 -36.17
CA LEU A 49 36.34 -8.54 -36.96
C LEU A 49 35.95 -9.77 -36.13
N ASN A 50 36.00 -9.68 -34.80
CA ASN A 50 35.82 -10.82 -33.90
C ASN A 50 34.51 -10.78 -33.11
N LEU A 51 33.90 -9.60 -32.94
CA LEU A 51 32.67 -9.39 -32.16
C LEU A 51 31.63 -8.67 -33.00
N ARG A 52 30.35 -8.98 -32.78
CA ARG A 52 29.23 -8.25 -33.38
C ARG A 52 28.12 -8.01 -32.37
N ILE A 53 27.58 -6.80 -32.33
CA ILE A 53 26.35 -6.52 -31.57
C ILE A 53 25.18 -7.26 -32.24
N SER A 54 24.61 -8.26 -31.56
CA SER A 54 23.45 -8.98 -32.07
C SER A 54 22.16 -8.22 -31.77
N CYS A 55 22.04 -7.65 -30.58
CA CYS A 55 20.93 -6.79 -30.20
C CYS A 55 21.37 -5.81 -29.11
N LYS A 56 20.61 -4.74 -29.00
CA LYS A 56 20.72 -3.75 -27.94
C LYS A 56 19.46 -3.85 -27.08
N GLY A 57 19.64 -3.56 -25.80
CA GLY A 57 18.60 -3.52 -24.79
C GLY A 57 18.92 -2.42 -23.79
N GLN A 58 18.28 -2.47 -22.65
CA GLN A 58 18.47 -1.50 -21.59
C GLN A 58 18.18 -2.12 -20.24
N MET A 59 18.59 -1.47 -19.18
CA MET A 59 18.20 -1.83 -17.85
C MET A 59 16.81 -1.24 -17.55
N VAL A 60 15.88 -2.09 -17.14
CA VAL A 60 14.48 -1.70 -16.92
C VAL A 60 14.10 -1.92 -15.47
N ARG A 61 13.32 -1.00 -14.92
CA ARG A 61 12.74 -1.15 -13.59
C ARG A 61 11.70 -2.25 -13.61
N ASP A 62 11.74 -3.04 -12.57
CA ASP A 62 10.92 -4.21 -12.35
C ASP A 62 9.42 -3.98 -12.60
N ARG A 63 8.82 -2.92 -12.03
CA ARG A 63 7.41 -2.55 -12.12
C ARG A 63 6.94 -2.12 -13.51
N ASP A 64 7.86 -1.78 -14.41
CA ASP A 64 7.52 -1.18 -15.69
C ASP A 64 7.27 -2.23 -16.78
N THR A 65 7.23 -3.51 -16.40
CA THR A 65 7.28 -4.61 -17.36
C THR A 65 6.14 -5.59 -17.21
N PHE A 66 5.69 -6.15 -18.34
CA PHE A 66 4.61 -7.15 -18.38
C PHE A 66 4.92 -8.40 -17.55
N PHE A 67 6.20 -8.79 -17.49
CA PHE A 67 6.67 -9.97 -16.75
C PHE A 67 6.69 -9.77 -15.22
N TRP A 68 6.57 -8.52 -14.73
CA TRP A 68 6.59 -8.18 -13.32
C TRP A 68 5.68 -9.07 -12.48
N SER A 69 4.38 -9.14 -12.79
CA SER A 69 3.40 -9.89 -12.01
C SER A 69 3.62 -11.42 -12.00
N LEU A 70 4.37 -11.95 -12.98
CA LEU A 70 4.67 -13.37 -13.08
C LEU A 70 5.84 -13.80 -12.19
N PHE A 71 6.81 -12.89 -11.98
CA PHE A 71 8.06 -13.19 -11.29
C PHE A 71 8.13 -12.56 -9.92
N THR A 72 7.78 -11.29 -9.74
CA THR A 72 8.20 -10.54 -8.54
C THR A 72 7.32 -10.75 -7.34
N ASP A 73 6.08 -11.15 -7.62
CA ASP A 73 5.20 -11.75 -6.65
C ASP A 73 5.82 -13.00 -6.03
N LYS A 74 6.71 -13.77 -6.69
CA LYS A 74 7.20 -15.07 -6.20
C LYS A 74 8.48 -15.04 -5.36
N PHE A 75 9.15 -13.88 -5.22
CA PHE A 75 10.57 -13.90 -4.78
C PHE A 75 10.89 -13.09 -3.55
N GLY A 76 9.87 -12.74 -2.77
CA GLY A 76 10.14 -12.05 -1.52
C GLY A 76 10.87 -10.74 -1.79
N SER A 77 10.41 -9.87 -2.71
CA SER A 77 10.97 -8.53 -2.83
C SER A 77 11.06 -7.85 -1.45
N ASN A 78 12.17 -7.18 -1.14
CA ASN A 78 12.21 -6.39 0.11
C ASN A 78 11.09 -5.33 0.05
N PRO A 79 10.39 -5.06 1.16
CA PRO A 79 9.44 -3.96 1.21
C PRO A 79 10.12 -2.66 0.75
N ASN A 80 9.50 -1.95 -0.20
CA ASN A 80 9.96 -0.66 -0.69
C ASN A 80 11.32 -0.63 -1.41
N THR A 81 11.86 -1.77 -1.90
CA THR A 81 13.06 -1.78 -2.75
C THR A 81 12.73 -1.83 -4.23
N PRO A 82 13.23 -0.88 -5.06
CA PRO A 82 13.17 -1.04 -6.50
C PRO A 82 14.21 -2.07 -6.96
N TYR A 83 13.79 -2.98 -7.83
CA TYR A 83 14.69 -3.82 -8.60
C TYR A 83 14.79 -3.30 -10.03
N MET A 84 15.94 -3.52 -10.65
CA MET A 84 16.12 -3.32 -12.08
C MET A 84 16.80 -4.54 -12.68
N TRP A 85 16.58 -4.80 -13.95
CA TRP A 85 17.14 -5.97 -14.62
C TRP A 85 17.60 -5.65 -16.04
N ASN A 86 18.54 -6.45 -16.53
CA ASN A 86 19.03 -6.35 -17.90
C ASN A 86 17.96 -6.84 -18.88
N ALA A 87 17.34 -5.91 -19.60
CA ALA A 87 16.33 -6.21 -20.60
C ALA A 87 16.94 -6.37 -21.98
N LEU A 88 16.73 -7.53 -22.59
CA LEU A 88 17.07 -7.78 -23.99
C LEU A 88 15.80 -8.15 -24.78
N PRO A 89 15.73 -7.86 -26.10
CA PRO A 89 14.58 -8.22 -26.93
C PRO A 89 14.29 -9.73 -26.92
N ALA A 90 13.07 -10.13 -26.58
CA ALA A 90 12.66 -11.53 -26.49
C ALA A 90 12.52 -12.19 -27.87
N PHE A 91 13.10 -13.39 -28.08
CA PHE A 91 12.86 -14.23 -29.28
C PHE A 91 13.01 -13.54 -30.65
N GLY A 92 13.78 -12.45 -30.74
CA GLY A 92 13.88 -11.64 -31.97
C GLY A 92 12.70 -10.69 -32.23
N PHE A 93 11.78 -10.54 -31.27
CA PHE A 93 10.70 -9.55 -31.24
C PHE A 93 10.97 -8.45 -30.18
N LEU A 94 10.25 -7.34 -30.30
CA LEU A 94 10.52 -6.03 -29.66
C LEU A 94 10.18 -5.92 -28.17
N LEU A 95 9.67 -6.98 -27.53
CA LEU A 95 9.30 -6.89 -26.12
C LEU A 95 10.55 -7.06 -25.24
N PRO A 96 10.85 -6.11 -24.34
CA PRO A 96 11.95 -6.24 -23.39
C PRO A 96 11.70 -7.44 -22.47
N SER A 97 12.66 -8.38 -22.45
CA SER A 97 12.64 -9.57 -21.61
C SER A 97 13.77 -9.53 -20.58
N PRO A 98 13.48 -9.82 -19.29
CA PRO A 98 14.51 -9.98 -18.26
C PRO A 98 15.34 -11.24 -18.50
N MET A 99 14.75 -12.20 -19.22
CA MET A 99 15.32 -13.49 -19.54
C MET A 99 16.01 -13.44 -20.90
N TRP A 100 17.28 -13.83 -20.92
CA TRP A 100 18.06 -13.98 -22.14
C TRP A 100 18.88 -15.27 -22.10
N ASN A 101 19.15 -15.82 -23.28
CA ASN A 101 19.94 -17.03 -23.44
C ASN A 101 21.32 -16.65 -23.92
N LEU A 102 22.36 -17.20 -23.30
CA LEU A 102 23.75 -16.93 -23.63
C LEU A 102 24.37 -18.17 -24.29
N ARG A 103 25.02 -18.00 -25.46
CA ARG A 103 25.86 -19.06 -26.03
C ARG A 103 27.21 -19.10 -25.31
N ARG A 104 27.90 -20.24 -25.39
CA ARG A 104 29.17 -20.49 -24.69
C ARG A 104 30.26 -19.47 -25.04
N ASP A 105 30.23 -18.91 -26.24
CA ASP A 105 31.19 -17.97 -26.80
C ASP A 105 30.70 -16.51 -26.78
N ASP A 106 29.45 -16.26 -26.41
CA ASP A 106 28.85 -14.92 -26.43
C ASP A 106 29.08 -14.16 -25.12
N ALA A 107 28.73 -12.87 -25.11
CA ALA A 107 28.77 -12.04 -23.91
C ALA A 107 27.57 -11.09 -23.83
N VAL A 108 27.15 -10.76 -22.60
CA VAL A 108 26.24 -9.66 -22.31
C VAL A 108 26.98 -8.57 -21.57
N VAL A 109 26.87 -7.32 -22.03
CA VAL A 109 27.57 -6.18 -21.46
C VAL A 109 26.57 -5.10 -21.06
N LEU A 110 26.53 -4.77 -19.77
CA LEU A 110 25.85 -3.58 -19.25
C LEU A 110 26.89 -2.46 -19.11
N ILE A 111 26.60 -1.27 -19.63
CA ILE A 111 27.38 -0.05 -19.37
C ILE A 111 26.49 0.87 -18.55
N ALA A 112 26.95 1.29 -17.38
CA ALA A 112 26.15 2.11 -16.48
C ALA A 112 27.03 3.04 -15.63
N ARG A 113 26.37 3.94 -14.91
CA ARG A 113 26.97 4.65 -13.78
C ARG A 113 26.56 3.97 -12.48
N ARG A 114 27.42 4.05 -11.47
CA ARG A 114 27.09 3.73 -10.08
C ARG A 114 25.75 4.35 -9.71
N PRO A 115 24.86 3.62 -9.02
CA PRO A 115 23.69 4.23 -8.44
C PRO A 115 24.05 5.47 -7.60
N PRO A 116 23.19 6.50 -7.55
CA PRO A 116 23.36 7.62 -6.62
C PRO A 116 23.39 7.10 -5.18
N ASP A 117 23.74 7.97 -4.23
CA ASP A 117 23.96 7.57 -2.84
C ASP A 117 22.77 6.77 -2.28
N VAL A 118 23.06 5.51 -1.91
CA VAL A 118 22.12 4.49 -1.43
C VAL A 118 22.76 3.73 -0.29
N GLU A 119 21.92 3.27 0.63
CA GLU A 119 22.38 2.45 1.76
C GLU A 119 22.91 1.08 1.28
N TYR A 120 22.30 0.51 0.24
CA TYR A 120 22.76 -0.75 -0.34
C TYR A 120 22.39 -0.89 -1.82
N PHE A 121 23.31 -1.46 -2.60
CA PHE A 121 23.02 -1.99 -3.92
C PHE A 121 23.83 -3.25 -4.24
N SER A 122 23.29 -4.12 -5.09
CA SER A 122 24.02 -5.29 -5.57
C SER A 122 23.57 -5.68 -6.97
N PHE A 123 24.52 -5.92 -7.87
CA PHE A 123 24.33 -6.62 -9.13
C PHE A 123 24.61 -8.10 -8.92
N THR A 124 23.63 -8.94 -9.21
CA THR A 124 23.77 -10.40 -9.14
C THR A 124 23.25 -11.02 -10.43
N THR A 125 24.04 -11.92 -11.01
CA THR A 125 23.64 -12.66 -12.21
C THR A 125 23.16 -14.05 -11.80
N PHE A 126 22.01 -14.44 -12.34
CA PHE A 126 21.30 -15.67 -12.01
C PHE A 126 21.11 -16.55 -13.24
N ALA A 127 21.18 -17.86 -13.04
CA ALA A 127 20.45 -18.81 -13.86
C ALA A 127 19.00 -18.83 -13.38
N LEU A 128 18.11 -18.15 -14.12
CA LEU A 128 16.73 -17.94 -13.70
C LEU A 128 15.86 -19.17 -13.99
N TRP A 129 15.83 -19.62 -15.25
CA TRP A 129 14.93 -20.69 -15.69
C TRP A 129 15.63 -21.64 -16.65
N ILE A 130 15.46 -22.94 -16.40
CA ILE A 130 15.96 -24.02 -17.25
C ILE A 130 14.75 -24.83 -17.71
N PRO A 131 14.41 -24.87 -19.01
CA PRO A 131 13.22 -25.55 -19.53
C PRO A 131 12.93 -26.95 -18.96
N ARG A 132 13.97 -27.75 -18.75
CA ARG A 132 13.84 -29.12 -18.21
C ARG A 132 13.74 -29.20 -16.69
N ARG A 133 14.26 -28.20 -15.97
CA ARG A 133 14.32 -28.19 -14.49
C ARG A 133 13.36 -27.19 -13.85
N GLY A 134 12.71 -26.36 -14.65
CA GLY A 134 11.85 -25.29 -14.17
C GLY A 134 12.64 -24.07 -13.71
N LEU A 135 12.11 -23.36 -12.72
CA LEU A 135 12.70 -22.13 -12.19
C LEU A 135 13.83 -22.50 -11.23
N GLN A 136 15.08 -22.16 -11.54
CA GLN A 136 16.21 -22.43 -10.64
C GLN A 136 16.50 -21.23 -9.75
N PHE A 137 16.48 -20.03 -10.35
CA PHE A 137 16.80 -18.75 -9.75
C PHE A 137 18.04 -18.78 -8.85
N SER A 138 19.16 -19.24 -9.40
CA SER A 138 20.39 -19.53 -8.67
C SER A 138 21.50 -18.57 -9.09
N SER A 139 22.17 -17.93 -8.12
CA SER A 139 23.28 -17.03 -8.38
C SER A 139 24.48 -17.77 -8.99
N LEU A 140 25.21 -17.10 -9.87
CA LEU A 140 26.38 -17.67 -10.56
C LEU A 140 27.71 -17.40 -9.86
N GLY A 141 27.69 -16.75 -8.71
CA GLY A 141 28.87 -16.32 -7.96
C GLY A 141 28.57 -15.11 -7.09
N ASP A 142 29.59 -14.53 -6.46
CA ASP A 142 29.47 -13.34 -5.62
C ASP A 142 28.86 -12.15 -6.36
N SER A 143 28.09 -11.36 -5.63
CA SER A 143 27.48 -10.13 -6.14
C SER A 143 28.51 -8.99 -6.25
N VAL A 144 28.28 -8.09 -7.23
CA VAL A 144 29.01 -6.82 -7.32
C VAL A 144 28.20 -5.76 -6.57
N ASN A 145 28.75 -5.20 -5.50
CA ASN A 145 28.03 -4.36 -4.53
C ASN A 145 28.75 -3.07 -4.18
N ASN A 146 28.16 -2.27 -3.28
CA ASN A 146 28.67 -0.96 -2.87
C ASN A 146 30.11 -0.96 -2.34
N LEU A 147 30.63 -2.10 -1.86
CA LEU A 147 31.99 -2.23 -1.31
C LEU A 147 33.01 -2.75 -2.31
N ASN A 148 32.59 -3.45 -3.35
CA ASN A 148 33.50 -4.18 -4.24
C ASN A 148 33.38 -3.80 -5.73
N ILE A 149 32.45 -2.90 -6.09
CA ILE A 149 32.28 -2.43 -7.46
C ILE A 149 33.56 -1.77 -7.98
N ARG A 150 33.91 -2.13 -9.22
CA ARG A 150 35.01 -1.53 -9.97
C ARG A 150 34.48 -0.45 -10.89
N GLU A 151 34.91 0.79 -10.70
CA GLU A 151 34.39 1.96 -11.41
C GLU A 151 35.46 3.04 -11.61
N THR A 152 35.19 4.01 -12.48
CA THR A 152 36.03 5.23 -12.60
C THR A 152 35.75 6.21 -11.45
N PRO A 153 36.58 7.26 -11.24
CA PRO A 153 36.29 8.30 -10.25
C PRO A 153 34.92 8.98 -10.43
N GLU A 154 34.43 9.02 -11.67
CA GLU A 154 33.10 9.55 -12.02
C GLU A 154 31.98 8.51 -11.81
N GLY A 155 32.31 7.28 -11.42
CA GLY A 155 31.36 6.19 -11.17
C GLY A 155 30.96 5.41 -12.43
N LEU A 156 31.64 5.56 -13.57
CA LEU A 156 31.32 4.78 -14.77
C LEU A 156 31.88 3.36 -14.63
N PHE A 157 31.12 2.35 -15.06
CA PHE A 157 31.58 0.97 -15.07
C PHE A 157 30.93 0.15 -16.20
N ALA A 158 31.50 -1.03 -16.43
CA ALA A 158 30.88 -2.07 -17.24
C ALA A 158 30.72 -3.35 -16.42
N HIS A 159 29.59 -4.03 -16.60
CA HIS A 159 29.34 -5.38 -16.07
C HIS A 159 29.24 -6.35 -17.23
N VAL A 160 30.21 -7.26 -17.32
CA VAL A 160 30.38 -8.21 -18.42
C VAL A 160 30.00 -9.60 -17.93
N VAL A 161 29.03 -10.22 -18.59
CA VAL A 161 28.64 -11.61 -18.35
C VAL A 161 29.12 -12.48 -19.51
N THR A 162 29.98 -13.46 -19.25
CA THR A 162 30.44 -14.42 -20.25
C THR A 162 31.00 -15.69 -19.61
N ALA A 163 31.10 -16.76 -20.40
CA ALA A 163 31.73 -18.02 -20.00
C ALA A 163 33.13 -18.22 -20.61
N ASN A 164 33.57 -17.34 -21.51
CA ASN A 164 34.74 -17.57 -22.34
C ASN A 164 35.80 -16.49 -22.14
N GLN A 165 37.03 -16.93 -21.84
CA GLN A 165 38.18 -16.06 -21.60
C GLN A 165 38.53 -15.22 -22.84
N ARG A 166 38.55 -15.81 -24.04
CA ARG A 166 38.84 -15.09 -25.29
C ARG A 166 37.77 -14.03 -25.55
N THR A 167 36.50 -14.35 -25.35
CA THR A 167 35.40 -13.37 -25.49
C THR A 167 35.55 -12.24 -24.47
N PHE A 168 35.88 -12.57 -23.22
CA PHE A 168 36.15 -11.55 -22.20
C PHE A 168 37.30 -10.63 -22.61
N ASP A 169 38.43 -11.16 -23.07
CA ASP A 169 39.59 -10.37 -23.48
C ASP A 169 39.26 -9.42 -24.64
N LEU A 170 38.48 -9.89 -25.62
CA LEU A 170 38.01 -9.07 -26.74
C LEU A 170 37.06 -7.95 -26.30
N VAL A 171 36.11 -8.26 -25.40
CA VAL A 171 35.17 -7.27 -24.85
C VAL A 171 35.92 -6.26 -23.98
N GLN A 172 36.86 -6.71 -23.16
CA GLN A 172 37.71 -5.85 -22.34
C GLN A 172 38.54 -4.92 -23.20
N ALA A 173 39.18 -5.41 -24.26
CA ALA A 173 39.92 -4.58 -25.21
C ALA A 173 39.02 -3.53 -25.89
N ALA A 174 37.79 -3.91 -26.27
CA ALA A 174 36.83 -2.98 -26.87
C ALA A 174 36.37 -1.89 -25.88
N LEU A 175 36.08 -2.25 -24.62
CA LEU A 175 35.73 -1.30 -23.57
C LEU A 175 36.88 -0.32 -23.27
N VAL A 176 38.12 -0.83 -23.20
CA VAL A 176 39.33 -0.01 -23.04
C VAL A 176 39.53 0.92 -24.23
N GLY A 177 39.40 0.42 -25.46
CA GLY A 177 39.46 1.23 -26.68
C GLY A 177 38.37 2.30 -26.76
N SER A 178 37.26 2.12 -26.05
CA SER A 178 36.15 3.09 -25.97
C SER A 178 36.37 4.18 -24.91
N GLY A 179 37.39 4.02 -24.07
CA GLY A 179 37.78 4.97 -23.02
C GLY A 179 37.41 4.55 -21.59
N LEU A 180 36.93 3.30 -21.37
CA LEU A 180 36.70 2.79 -20.01
C LEU A 180 37.95 2.04 -19.52
N PRO A 181 38.59 2.43 -18.41
CA PRO A 181 39.79 1.74 -17.93
C PRO A 181 39.46 0.30 -17.51
N SER A 182 40.43 -0.60 -17.65
CA SER A 182 40.26 -2.02 -17.27
C SER A 182 39.92 -2.21 -15.79
N SER A 183 40.34 -1.27 -14.94
CA SER A 183 40.00 -1.22 -13.52
C SER A 183 38.54 -0.90 -13.21
N ALA A 184 37.73 -0.53 -14.21
CA ALA A 184 36.29 -0.24 -14.09
C ALA A 184 35.39 -1.31 -14.74
N ILE A 185 35.95 -2.50 -15.03
CA ILE A 185 35.25 -3.62 -15.65
C ILE A 185 35.02 -4.71 -14.60
N ASN A 186 33.75 -5.06 -14.40
CA ASN A 186 33.29 -6.12 -13.50
C ASN A 186 32.91 -7.34 -14.33
N LEU A 187 33.46 -8.51 -13.98
CA LEU A 187 33.20 -9.77 -14.68
C LEU A 187 32.28 -10.66 -13.83
N ALA A 188 31.15 -11.07 -14.39
CA ALA A 188 30.32 -12.15 -13.89
C ALA A 188 30.50 -13.38 -14.79
N VAL A 189 31.09 -14.44 -14.24
CA VAL A 189 31.38 -15.65 -15.00
C VAL A 189 30.14 -16.53 -15.04
N VAL A 190 29.82 -17.06 -16.23
CA VAL A 190 28.87 -18.18 -16.37
C VAL A 190 29.68 -19.48 -16.38
N PRO A 191 29.58 -20.34 -15.36
CA PRO A 191 30.40 -21.54 -15.25
C PRO A 191 30.04 -22.55 -16.34
N SER A 192 31.05 -23.00 -17.09
CA SER A 192 30.85 -23.94 -18.21
C SER A 192 30.80 -25.42 -17.79
N ASP A 193 31.31 -25.73 -16.60
CA ASP A 193 31.43 -27.08 -16.05
C ASP A 193 30.21 -27.54 -15.25
N ILE A 194 29.34 -26.61 -14.83
CA ILE A 194 28.07 -26.93 -14.16
C ILE A 194 27.10 -27.48 -15.21
N GLY A 195 26.90 -28.79 -15.12
CA GLY A 195 26.30 -29.62 -16.16
C GLY A 195 24.94 -29.13 -16.65
N GLY A 196 24.89 -28.81 -17.95
CA GLY A 196 23.67 -28.52 -18.69
C GLY A 196 23.35 -27.03 -18.85
N LEU A 197 24.08 -26.09 -18.24
CA LEU A 197 23.71 -24.66 -18.35
C LEU A 197 23.60 -24.17 -19.81
N PHE A 198 24.56 -24.52 -20.66
CA PHE A 198 24.52 -24.17 -22.09
C PHE A 198 23.67 -25.13 -22.94
N ASP A 199 23.55 -26.39 -22.52
CA ASP A 199 22.90 -27.44 -23.32
C ASP A 199 21.38 -27.54 -23.07
N ASP A 200 20.92 -27.12 -21.90
CA ASP A 200 19.51 -27.15 -21.48
C ASP A 200 18.77 -25.84 -21.78
N TRP A 201 19.36 -24.94 -22.59
CA TRP A 201 18.76 -23.68 -22.98
C TRP A 201 18.39 -22.80 -21.76
N THR A 202 19.36 -22.63 -20.86
CA THR A 202 19.21 -21.84 -19.64
C THR A 202 19.02 -20.37 -19.94
N HIS A 203 17.99 -19.80 -19.32
CA HIS A 203 17.72 -18.37 -19.34
C HIS A 203 18.37 -17.72 -18.13
N PHE A 204 19.18 -16.71 -18.40
CA PHE A 204 19.90 -15.92 -17.41
C PHE A 204 19.23 -14.56 -17.21
N GLU A 205 19.53 -13.95 -16.07
CA GLU A 205 19.13 -12.60 -15.71
C GLU A 205 20.24 -11.94 -14.90
N THR A 206 20.40 -10.62 -15.03
CA THR A 206 21.20 -9.81 -14.09
C THR A 206 20.28 -8.83 -13.40
N VAL A 207 20.25 -8.87 -12.07
CA VAL A 207 19.39 -8.06 -11.23
C VAL A 207 20.24 -7.05 -10.45
N LEU A 208 19.88 -5.78 -10.55
CA LEU A 208 20.28 -4.74 -9.61
C LEU A 208 19.22 -4.62 -8.52
N ARG A 209 19.66 -4.83 -7.29
CA ARG A 209 18.88 -4.59 -6.08
C ARG A 209 19.31 -3.24 -5.52
N LEU A 210 18.36 -2.37 -5.18
CA LEU A 210 18.62 -1.07 -4.57
C LEU A 210 17.83 -0.96 -3.27
N PHE A 211 18.45 -0.40 -2.24
CA PHE A 211 17.78 -0.10 -0.98
C PHE A 211 18.05 1.34 -0.57
N ARG A 212 16.95 2.10 -0.41
CA ARG A 212 16.86 3.45 0.14
C ARG A 212 17.87 4.45 -0.44
N PHE A 213 17.40 5.28 -1.35
CA PHE A 213 18.15 6.45 -1.82
C PHE A 213 18.29 7.50 -0.72
N ALA A 214 19.47 8.10 -0.60
CA ALA A 214 19.66 9.29 0.25
C ALA A 214 18.84 10.47 -0.28
N ASN A 215 18.76 10.62 -1.61
CA ASN A 215 17.90 11.57 -2.30
C ASN A 215 16.95 10.83 -3.26
N GLN A 216 15.65 10.84 -2.98
CA GLN A 216 14.66 10.13 -3.79
C GLN A 216 14.57 10.67 -5.22
N SER A 217 14.76 11.97 -5.44
CA SER A 217 14.69 12.56 -6.78
C SER A 217 15.84 12.08 -7.68
N ASP A 218 17.05 11.98 -7.13
CA ASP A 218 18.22 11.45 -7.86
C ASP A 218 18.03 9.95 -8.13
N GLY A 219 17.47 9.22 -7.16
CA GLY A 219 17.09 7.83 -7.32
C GLY A 219 16.07 7.61 -8.44
N ASP A 220 15.00 8.40 -8.47
CA ASP A 220 14.00 8.33 -9.52
C ASP A 220 14.62 8.68 -10.88
N ALA A 221 15.46 9.72 -10.96
CA ALA A 221 16.17 10.05 -12.20
C ALA A 221 17.06 8.88 -12.68
N TYR A 222 17.78 8.22 -11.76
CA TYR A 222 18.59 7.04 -12.06
C TYR A 222 17.75 5.87 -12.59
N LEU A 223 16.61 5.58 -11.95
CA LEU A 223 15.71 4.50 -12.38
C LEU A 223 15.15 4.73 -13.80
N HIS A 224 15.05 5.98 -14.26
CA HIS A 224 14.60 6.36 -15.61
C HIS A 224 15.74 6.64 -16.60
N SER A 225 17.00 6.45 -16.23
CA SER A 225 18.15 6.92 -17.02
C SER A 225 18.55 6.03 -18.22
N HIS A 226 17.83 4.92 -18.46
CA HIS A 226 18.00 4.04 -19.63
C HIS A 226 19.44 3.52 -19.84
N HIS A 227 19.98 2.78 -18.86
CA HIS A 227 21.32 2.19 -18.95
C HIS A 227 21.41 1.15 -20.07
N PRO A 228 22.34 1.25 -21.04
CA PRO A 228 22.39 0.39 -22.20
C PRO A 228 22.93 -1.02 -21.90
N VAL A 229 22.28 -2.03 -22.47
CA VAL A 229 22.69 -3.44 -22.39
C VAL A 229 22.95 -3.98 -23.81
N TYR A 230 24.03 -4.71 -23.99
CA TYR A 230 24.47 -5.25 -25.28
C TYR A 230 24.56 -6.76 -25.24
N TYR A 231 23.97 -7.43 -26.23
CA TYR A 231 24.28 -8.84 -26.50
C TYR A 231 25.31 -8.91 -27.63
N LEU A 232 26.49 -9.44 -27.33
CA LEU A 232 27.60 -9.55 -28.25
C LEU A 232 27.77 -11.00 -28.69
N LYS A 233 27.81 -11.21 -30.01
CA LYS A 233 28.14 -12.50 -30.62
C LYS A 233 29.62 -12.56 -30.94
N ALA A 234 30.28 -13.62 -30.48
CA ALA A 234 31.60 -13.96 -30.99
C ALA A 234 31.49 -14.54 -32.40
N LEU A 235 32.36 -14.12 -33.30
CA LEU A 235 32.35 -14.56 -34.69
C LEU A 235 33.23 -15.80 -34.91
N HIS A 236 34.12 -16.11 -33.96
CA HIS A 236 35.02 -17.25 -33.99
C HIS A 236 34.90 -18.06 -32.69
N GLY A 237 34.40 -19.30 -32.80
CA GLY A 237 34.00 -20.14 -31.67
C GLY A 237 35.12 -20.96 -31.03
N GLU A 238 36.21 -20.33 -30.60
CA GLU A 238 37.21 -21.03 -29.78
C GLU A 238 36.73 -21.08 -28.32
N VAL A 239 36.58 -22.28 -27.78
CA VAL A 239 36.09 -22.49 -26.41
C VAL A 239 37.28 -22.45 -25.44
N ALA A 240 37.46 -21.31 -24.77
CA ALA A 240 38.41 -21.14 -23.67
C ALA A 240 37.61 -20.83 -22.40
N PRO A 241 37.13 -21.84 -21.65
CA PRO A 241 36.21 -21.63 -20.55
C PRO A 241 36.89 -20.87 -19.40
N LEU A 242 36.17 -19.90 -18.83
CA LEU A 242 36.55 -19.24 -17.59
C LEU A 242 36.39 -20.22 -16.40
N PRO A 243 37.25 -20.13 -15.37
CA PRO A 243 37.13 -20.96 -14.18
C PRO A 243 35.85 -20.63 -13.42
N THR A 244 35.24 -21.66 -12.84
CA THR A 244 34.02 -21.52 -12.04
C THR A 244 34.27 -20.66 -10.81
N PRO A 245 33.43 -19.64 -10.55
CA PRO A 245 33.57 -18.79 -9.38
C PRO A 245 33.53 -19.58 -8.08
N VAL A 246 34.33 -19.14 -7.11
CA VAL A 246 34.27 -19.61 -5.73
C VAL A 246 33.70 -18.47 -4.90
N TYR A 247 32.66 -18.73 -4.11
CA TYR A 247 32.12 -17.75 -3.17
C TYR A 247 33.17 -17.35 -2.15
N LYS A 248 33.29 -16.04 -1.90
CA LYS A 248 34.12 -15.54 -0.80
C LYS A 248 33.63 -16.08 0.55
N GLY A 249 34.58 -16.34 1.44
CA GLY A 249 34.26 -16.72 2.82
C GLY A 249 33.52 -15.61 3.56
N ARG A 250 32.47 -15.98 4.29
CA ARG A 250 31.65 -15.06 5.09
C ARG A 250 32.25 -14.75 6.46
N HIS A 251 33.10 -15.64 6.96
CA HIS A 251 33.75 -15.49 8.25
C HIS A 251 35.02 -14.63 8.15
N HIS A 252 35.21 -13.74 9.12
CA HIS A 252 36.45 -12.97 9.28
C HIS A 252 36.67 -12.59 10.76
N PRO A 253 37.89 -12.63 11.32
CA PRO A 253 38.13 -12.39 12.76
C PRO A 253 37.70 -11.01 13.28
N ARG A 254 37.66 -10.01 12.39
CA ARG A 254 37.18 -8.63 12.68
C ARG A 254 35.67 -8.45 12.50
N SER A 255 34.96 -9.46 12.00
CA SER A 255 33.49 -9.42 11.93
C SER A 255 32.91 -9.38 13.34
N VAL A 256 31.79 -8.69 13.49
CA VAL A 256 31.05 -8.64 14.74
C VAL A 256 30.44 -10.01 15.01
N ARG A 257 30.56 -10.48 16.26
CA ARG A 257 30.01 -11.75 16.72
C ARG A 257 29.03 -11.49 17.84
N GLU A 258 27.76 -11.73 17.54
CA GLU A 258 26.65 -11.33 18.41
C GLU A 258 26.37 -12.36 19.50
N GLY A 259 26.92 -13.57 19.43
CA GLY A 259 26.63 -14.64 20.40
C GLY A 259 26.81 -14.26 21.88
N GLY A 260 27.65 -13.27 22.19
CA GLY A 260 27.79 -12.71 23.55
C GLY A 260 26.54 -11.95 24.06
N LEU A 261 25.66 -11.50 23.18
CA LEU A 261 24.45 -10.74 23.48
C LEU A 261 23.19 -11.61 23.70
N GLN A 262 23.29 -12.94 23.55
CA GLN A 262 22.13 -13.84 23.63
C GLN A 262 21.41 -13.71 24.97
N ALA A 263 22.16 -13.62 26.09
CA ALA A 263 21.58 -13.47 27.41
C ALA A 263 20.83 -12.14 27.58
N GLU A 264 21.35 -11.04 27.00
CA GLU A 264 20.71 -9.73 27.03
C GLU A 264 19.44 -9.71 26.17
N PHE A 265 19.48 -10.37 25.02
CA PHE A 265 18.32 -10.52 24.14
C PHE A 265 17.21 -11.34 24.81
N ASP A 266 17.55 -12.41 25.53
CA ASP A 266 16.59 -13.21 26.29
C ASP A 266 15.93 -12.39 27.42
N VAL A 267 16.71 -11.56 28.14
CA VAL A 267 16.19 -10.64 29.16
C VAL A 267 15.27 -9.58 28.55
N TYR A 268 15.64 -9.02 27.40
CA TYR A 268 14.80 -8.07 26.67
C TYR A 268 13.44 -8.69 26.31
N ASN A 269 13.46 -9.91 25.75
CA ASN A 269 12.25 -10.62 25.36
C ASN A 269 11.31 -10.90 26.54
N GLN A 270 11.86 -11.26 27.71
CA GLN A 270 11.06 -11.46 28.93
C GLN A 270 10.38 -10.17 29.40
N LYS A 271 11.10 -9.03 29.36
CA LYS A 271 10.53 -7.71 29.71
C LYS A 271 9.44 -7.30 28.74
N MET A 272 9.67 -7.47 27.44
CA MET A 272 8.69 -7.18 26.39
C MET A 272 7.41 -8.02 26.60
N LEU A 273 7.51 -9.32 26.86
CA LEU A 273 6.34 -10.16 27.12
C LEU A 273 5.55 -9.71 28.36
N ALA A 274 6.22 -9.22 29.40
CA ALA A 274 5.54 -8.67 30.56
C ALA A 274 4.75 -7.40 30.21
N GLN A 275 5.34 -6.49 29.42
CA GLN A 275 4.68 -5.27 28.96
C GLN A 275 3.50 -5.57 28.03
N VAL A 276 3.66 -6.47 27.06
CA VAL A 276 2.57 -6.90 26.18
C VAL A 276 1.47 -7.61 26.97
N GLY A 277 1.82 -8.45 27.94
CA GLY A 277 0.85 -9.10 28.82
C GLY A 277 0.02 -8.10 29.61
N GLN A 278 0.64 -7.03 30.13
CA GLN A 278 -0.06 -5.95 30.79
C GLN A 278 -0.99 -5.20 29.82
N ALA A 279 -0.49 -4.78 28.66
CA ALA A 279 -1.26 -4.05 27.66
C ALA A 279 -2.49 -4.84 27.20
N MET A 280 -2.32 -6.15 26.95
CA MET A 280 -3.40 -7.03 26.46
C MET A 280 -4.27 -7.60 27.59
N SER A 281 -3.95 -7.32 28.85
CA SER A 281 -4.58 -7.94 30.01
C SER A 281 -4.58 -9.48 29.92
N ARG A 282 -3.41 -10.06 29.65
CA ARG A 282 -3.18 -11.50 29.47
C ARG A 282 -1.93 -11.96 30.22
N LYS A 283 -1.95 -13.19 30.73
CA LYS A 283 -0.78 -13.84 31.32
C LYS A 283 0.04 -14.53 30.22
N LEU A 284 1.24 -14.01 29.94
CA LEU A 284 2.10 -14.51 28.85
C LEU A 284 3.27 -15.41 29.30
N ALA A 285 3.39 -15.70 30.60
CA ALA A 285 4.53 -16.44 31.16
C ALA A 285 4.74 -17.85 30.58
N ALA A 286 3.70 -18.48 30.03
CA ALA A 286 3.77 -19.82 29.44
C ALA A 286 4.08 -19.81 27.94
N VAL A 287 4.09 -18.65 27.29
CA VAL A 287 4.32 -18.53 25.85
C VAL A 287 5.80 -18.79 25.56
N ARG A 288 6.06 -19.67 24.60
CA ARG A 288 7.42 -19.98 24.12
C ARG A 288 7.67 -19.34 22.76
N PRO A 289 8.89 -18.86 22.50
CA PRO A 289 9.26 -18.38 21.17
C PRO A 289 9.52 -19.55 20.22
N THR A 290 9.28 -19.32 18.93
CA THR A 290 9.88 -20.07 17.84
C THR A 290 11.10 -19.30 17.36
N ARG A 291 12.27 -19.93 17.32
CA ARG A 291 13.49 -19.33 16.76
C ARG A 291 13.43 -19.34 15.24
N PHE A 292 14.04 -18.34 14.62
CA PHE A 292 14.28 -18.35 13.20
C PHE A 292 15.54 -19.16 12.94
N GLU A 293 15.43 -20.15 12.08
CA GLU A 293 16.55 -21.00 11.71
C GLU A 293 17.15 -20.52 10.38
N PRO A 294 18.47 -20.68 10.18
CA PRO A 294 19.15 -20.22 8.99
C PRO A 294 18.69 -20.99 7.74
N LEU A 295 18.44 -20.25 6.66
CA LEU A 295 18.25 -20.81 5.33
C LEU A 295 19.57 -20.69 4.55
N MET A 296 20.36 -21.76 4.58
CA MET A 296 21.64 -21.84 3.87
C MET A 296 21.41 -22.26 2.42
N ILE A 297 21.38 -21.27 1.53
CA ILE A 297 21.21 -21.47 0.08
C ILE A 297 22.36 -20.81 -0.67
N GLN A 298 22.96 -21.56 -1.61
CA GLN A 298 24.05 -21.08 -2.47
C GLN A 298 23.78 -21.49 -3.91
N GLY A 299 23.72 -20.51 -4.80
CA GLY A 299 23.32 -20.69 -6.20
C GLY A 299 24.06 -21.80 -6.94
N LEU A 300 25.40 -21.80 -6.86
CA LEU A 300 26.21 -22.83 -7.53
C LEU A 300 25.92 -24.25 -7.02
N GLN A 301 25.68 -24.41 -5.71
CA GLN A 301 25.33 -25.70 -5.12
C GLN A 301 23.95 -26.16 -5.61
N CYS A 302 22.95 -25.28 -5.59
CA CYS A 302 21.62 -25.59 -6.10
C CYS A 302 21.64 -26.02 -7.57
N LEU A 303 22.46 -25.37 -8.40
CA LEU A 303 22.58 -25.74 -9.83
C LEU A 303 23.22 -27.12 -10.02
N GLN A 304 24.18 -27.49 -9.18
CA GLN A 304 24.81 -28.81 -9.19
C GLN A 304 23.83 -29.90 -8.74
N GLU A 305 23.02 -29.61 -7.72
CA GLU A 305 22.03 -30.53 -7.15
C GLU A 305 20.72 -30.57 -7.97
N GLY A 306 20.47 -29.56 -8.81
CA GLY A 306 19.24 -29.42 -9.59
C GLY A 306 18.03 -28.95 -8.77
N THR A 307 18.27 -28.20 -7.69
CA THR A 307 17.25 -27.67 -6.76
C THR A 307 16.97 -26.17 -7.01
N GLU A 308 15.83 -25.66 -6.55
CA GLU A 308 15.55 -24.23 -6.64
C GLU A 308 16.30 -23.45 -5.53
N CYS A 309 16.97 -22.36 -5.90
CA CYS A 309 17.76 -21.54 -4.98
C CYS A 309 17.11 -20.20 -4.63
N LEU A 310 15.87 -19.98 -5.09
CA LEU A 310 14.96 -18.97 -4.54
C LEU A 310 15.48 -17.52 -4.63
N GLY A 311 16.35 -17.26 -5.61
CA GLY A 311 16.96 -15.95 -5.81
C GLY A 311 18.00 -15.61 -4.74
N ASP A 312 18.76 -16.61 -4.30
CA ASP A 312 19.82 -16.49 -3.30
C ASP A 312 20.66 -15.22 -3.52
N CYS A 313 21.01 -14.56 -2.43
CA CYS A 313 21.86 -13.38 -2.46
C CYS A 313 23.15 -13.73 -1.72
N PRO A 314 24.28 -13.86 -2.43
CA PRO A 314 25.60 -14.06 -1.81
C PRO A 314 25.93 -12.98 -0.77
N ASP A 315 25.36 -11.79 -0.94
CA ASP A 315 25.48 -10.65 -0.03
C ASP A 315 24.50 -10.66 1.16
N ALA A 316 23.68 -11.72 1.33
CA ALA A 316 22.70 -11.78 2.40
C ALA A 316 22.75 -13.10 3.18
N ALA A 317 22.38 -13.03 4.46
CA ALA A 317 22.00 -14.17 5.29
C ALA A 317 20.49 -14.15 5.50
N TYR A 318 19.84 -15.31 5.31
CA TYR A 318 18.40 -15.50 5.43
C TYR A 318 18.07 -16.38 6.64
N PHE A 319 17.03 -16.02 7.38
CA PHE A 319 16.47 -16.81 8.47
C PHE A 319 14.95 -16.82 8.41
N GLY A 320 14.32 -17.88 8.92
CA GLY A 320 12.86 -17.96 8.98
C GLY A 320 12.37 -18.95 10.04
N PRO A 321 11.12 -18.80 10.54
CA PRO A 321 10.57 -19.72 11.52
C PRO A 321 10.16 -21.05 10.87
N ASN A 322 10.12 -22.11 11.68
CA ASN A 322 9.72 -23.47 11.27
C ASN A 322 10.54 -24.06 10.12
N ILE A 323 11.77 -23.59 9.92
CA ILE A 323 12.72 -24.21 9.02
C ILE A 323 13.44 -25.30 9.82
N LEU A 324 13.15 -26.57 9.55
CA LEU A 324 13.74 -27.70 10.27
C LEU A 324 14.97 -28.19 9.53
N GLU A 325 16.12 -28.36 10.19
CA GLU A 325 17.39 -28.75 9.56
C GLU A 325 17.24 -29.99 8.65
N ASP A 326 16.69 -31.08 9.20
CA ASP A 326 16.55 -32.38 8.53
C ASP A 326 15.28 -32.54 7.67
N SER A 327 14.54 -31.46 7.39
CA SER A 327 13.30 -31.51 6.60
C SER A 327 13.39 -30.59 5.39
N ASP A 328 12.84 -31.03 4.25
CA ASP A 328 12.55 -30.14 3.12
C ASP A 328 11.27 -29.32 3.37
N VAL A 329 10.48 -29.64 4.40
CA VAL A 329 9.22 -28.95 4.66
C VAL A 329 9.41 -27.74 5.57
N ILE A 330 8.85 -26.61 5.17
CA ILE A 330 8.70 -25.39 5.98
C ILE A 330 7.20 -25.23 6.28
N ASP A 331 6.85 -25.24 7.56
CA ASP A 331 5.46 -25.04 7.98
C ASP A 331 5.10 -23.55 8.01
N MET A 332 4.03 -23.21 7.31
CA MET A 332 3.53 -21.85 7.25
C MET A 332 2.68 -21.55 8.48
N LEU A 333 2.60 -20.27 8.81
CA LEU A 333 1.83 -19.75 9.92
C LEU A 333 0.46 -19.28 9.43
N GLU A 334 -0.52 -19.36 10.32
CA GLU A 334 -1.79 -18.67 10.18
C GLU A 334 -1.78 -17.42 11.06
N LEU A 335 -2.60 -16.44 10.72
CA LEU A 335 -2.84 -15.29 11.58
C LEU A 335 -4.34 -14.98 11.60
N SER A 336 -5.01 -15.44 12.65
CA SER A 336 -6.45 -15.19 12.83
C SER A 336 -6.74 -13.77 13.33
N GLY A 337 -8.01 -13.37 13.33
CA GLY A 337 -8.44 -12.03 13.77
C GLY A 337 -8.07 -11.70 15.22
N ASN A 338 -7.98 -12.70 16.09
CA ASN A 338 -7.65 -12.56 17.52
C ASN A 338 -6.25 -13.09 17.84
N GLU A 339 -5.39 -13.18 16.82
CA GLU A 339 -4.00 -13.59 16.95
C GLU A 339 -3.05 -12.41 16.74
N LEU A 340 -1.94 -12.47 17.47
CA LEU A 340 -0.89 -11.48 17.49
C LEU A 340 0.46 -12.21 17.40
N HIS A 341 1.24 -11.86 16.39
CA HIS A 341 2.60 -12.33 16.22
C HIS A 341 3.56 -11.23 16.67
N LEU A 342 4.44 -11.52 17.61
CA LEU A 342 5.51 -10.61 18.03
C LEU A 342 6.82 -11.13 17.48
N VAL A 343 7.45 -10.38 16.57
CA VAL A 343 8.76 -10.73 16.01
C VAL A 343 9.80 -9.86 16.69
N SER A 344 10.66 -10.49 17.49
CA SER A 344 11.77 -9.83 18.18
C SER A 344 13.07 -10.10 17.42
N VAL A 345 13.84 -9.06 17.17
CA VAL A 345 15.04 -9.07 16.31
C VAL A 345 16.21 -8.34 16.99
N VAL A 346 17.42 -8.67 16.55
CA VAL A 346 18.63 -7.90 16.85
C VAL A 346 18.84 -6.85 15.76
N ASN A 347 19.18 -5.62 16.16
CA ASN A 347 19.51 -4.56 15.22
C ASN A 347 20.96 -4.73 14.73
N HIS A 348 21.17 -5.71 13.83
CA HIS A 348 22.48 -6.04 13.26
C HIS A 348 23.22 -4.84 12.64
N ARG A 349 22.46 -3.87 12.11
CA ARG A 349 23.00 -2.62 11.58
C ARG A 349 23.58 -1.74 12.66
N LEU A 350 22.87 -1.54 13.77
CA LEU A 350 23.36 -0.75 14.90
C LEU A 350 24.65 -1.35 15.49
N LEU A 351 24.75 -2.68 15.48
CA LEU A 351 25.92 -3.42 15.94
C LEU A 351 27.05 -3.47 14.90
N ASN A 352 26.84 -2.96 13.69
CA ASN A 352 27.77 -3.01 12.56
C ASN A 352 28.13 -4.45 12.11
N ALA A 353 27.27 -5.42 12.39
CA ALA A 353 27.36 -6.79 11.83
C ALA A 353 26.90 -6.83 10.37
N SER A 354 26.03 -5.89 9.99
CA SER A 354 25.53 -5.70 8.63
C SER A 354 25.34 -4.21 8.33
N ILE A 355 25.20 -3.83 7.06
CA ILE A 355 24.84 -2.44 6.70
C ILE A 355 23.33 -2.23 6.68
N TYR A 356 22.56 -3.31 6.49
CA TYR A 356 21.11 -3.30 6.34
C TYR A 356 20.53 -4.63 6.82
N GLY A 357 19.34 -4.59 7.43
CA GLY A 357 18.56 -5.78 7.74
C GLY A 357 17.06 -5.52 7.56
N SER A 358 16.29 -6.59 7.33
CA SER A 358 14.84 -6.52 7.23
C SER A 358 14.14 -7.78 7.72
N VAL A 359 12.89 -7.63 8.14
CA VAL A 359 11.94 -8.73 8.33
C VAL A 359 10.81 -8.56 7.33
N ALA A 360 10.76 -9.45 6.35
CA ALA A 360 9.72 -9.48 5.33
C ALA A 360 8.55 -10.38 5.78
N VAL A 361 7.32 -9.96 5.50
CA VAL A 361 6.14 -10.82 5.61
C VAL A 361 5.88 -11.45 4.25
N LEU A 362 5.88 -12.77 4.23
CA LEU A 362 5.71 -13.57 3.02
C LEU A 362 4.40 -14.35 3.11
N LYS A 363 3.69 -14.52 1.99
CA LYS A 363 2.39 -15.20 1.89
C LYS A 363 2.47 -16.47 1.05
N SER A 364 1.65 -17.46 1.38
CA SER A 364 1.43 -18.63 0.54
C SER A 364 -0.04 -19.05 0.56
N ALA A 365 -0.47 -19.71 -0.52
CA ALA A 365 -1.75 -20.40 -0.59
C ALA A 365 -1.70 -21.79 0.06
N ARG A 366 -0.51 -22.29 0.43
CA ARG A 366 -0.29 -23.62 1.00
C ARG A 366 0.11 -23.54 2.48
N PRO A 367 -0.32 -24.50 3.31
CA PRO A 367 0.05 -24.58 4.72
C PRO A 367 1.52 -24.98 4.93
N SER A 368 2.16 -25.53 3.91
CA SER A 368 3.58 -25.89 3.95
C SER A 368 4.25 -25.64 2.61
N LEU A 369 5.56 -25.40 2.66
CA LEU A 369 6.43 -25.18 1.51
C LEU A 369 7.54 -26.22 1.50
N SER A 370 8.13 -26.43 0.32
CA SER A 370 9.35 -27.19 0.15
C SER A 370 10.53 -26.21 0.09
N LYS A 371 11.63 -26.47 0.81
CA LYS A 371 12.87 -25.67 0.74
C LYS A 371 13.42 -25.68 -0.67
N THR A 372 13.30 -26.83 -1.35
CA THR A 372 13.76 -27.04 -2.73
C THR A 372 12.75 -26.57 -3.78
N HIS A 373 11.50 -26.29 -3.41
CA HIS A 373 10.44 -25.76 -4.29
C HIS A 373 9.49 -24.81 -3.54
N MET A 374 9.93 -23.60 -3.21
CA MET A 374 9.08 -22.64 -2.47
C MET A 374 8.14 -21.88 -3.40
N SER A 375 6.84 -22.14 -3.25
CA SER A 375 5.78 -21.28 -3.82
C SER A 375 5.34 -20.23 -2.79
N ILE A 376 6.18 -19.23 -2.57
CA ILE A 376 5.92 -18.13 -1.62
C ILE A 376 5.90 -16.78 -2.32
N ARG A 377 5.22 -15.80 -1.74
CA ARG A 377 5.13 -14.45 -2.28
C ARG A 377 5.47 -13.37 -1.28
N ALA A 378 6.21 -12.34 -1.68
CA ALA A 378 6.41 -11.17 -0.82
C ALA A 378 5.09 -10.42 -0.65
N THR A 379 4.90 -9.80 0.51
CA THR A 379 3.92 -8.72 0.65
C THR A 379 4.65 -7.37 0.62
N SER A 380 3.90 -6.28 0.45
CA SER A 380 4.41 -4.92 0.72
C SER A 380 4.68 -4.68 2.21
N LEU A 381 4.34 -5.63 3.08
CA LEU A 381 4.49 -5.52 4.52
C LEU A 381 5.82 -6.13 4.97
N GLY A 382 6.48 -5.40 5.85
CA GLY A 382 7.71 -5.79 6.50
C GLY A 382 8.35 -4.58 7.13
N VAL A 383 9.47 -4.79 7.79
CA VAL A 383 10.16 -3.75 8.55
C VAL A 383 11.65 -3.82 8.27
N THR A 384 12.30 -2.68 8.35
CA THR A 384 13.72 -2.53 8.07
C THR A 384 14.47 -2.08 9.32
N SER A 385 15.78 -2.33 9.36
CA SER A 385 16.68 -1.83 10.41
C SER A 385 16.72 -0.29 10.52
N PHE A 386 16.05 0.42 9.61
CA PHE A 386 15.91 1.87 9.60
C PHE A 386 14.60 2.36 10.21
N ASP A 387 13.60 1.48 10.29
CA ASP A 387 12.34 1.74 11.00
C ASP A 387 12.49 1.51 12.51
N PHE A 388 13.59 0.84 12.89
CA PHE A 388 13.89 0.47 14.27
C PHE A 388 14.32 1.68 15.10
N PRO A 389 13.95 1.74 16.38
CA PRO A 389 14.53 2.70 17.31
C PRO A 389 16.04 2.44 17.46
N LYS A 390 16.76 3.40 18.05
CA LYS A 390 18.22 3.28 18.30
C LYS A 390 18.53 2.36 19.47
N ASP A 391 17.93 1.18 19.47
CA ASP A 391 18.09 0.12 20.45
C ASP A 391 18.66 -1.14 19.78
N PRO A 392 19.47 -1.94 20.50
CA PRO A 392 20.06 -3.16 19.97
C PRO A 392 19.04 -4.28 19.76
N PHE A 393 17.90 -4.24 20.48
CA PHE A 393 16.85 -5.25 20.40
C PHE A 393 15.50 -4.58 20.15
N VAL A 394 14.74 -5.14 19.23
CA VAL A 394 13.50 -4.53 18.75
C VAL A 394 12.44 -5.60 18.62
N THR A 395 11.20 -5.29 19.04
CA THR A 395 10.05 -6.16 18.81
C THR A 395 9.02 -5.44 17.97
N TRP A 396 8.58 -6.09 16.89
CA TRP A 396 7.53 -5.60 16.01
C TRP A 396 6.34 -6.55 16.02
N ALA A 397 5.14 -5.99 16.16
CA ALA A 397 3.90 -6.75 16.21
C ALA A 397 3.23 -6.85 14.83
N PHE A 398 2.64 -8.00 14.53
CA PHE A 398 1.82 -8.24 13.36
C PHE A 398 0.48 -8.84 13.77
N THR A 399 -0.62 -8.23 13.34
CA THR A 399 -1.98 -8.67 13.69
C THR A 399 -2.97 -8.33 12.58
N ARG A 400 -4.12 -8.99 12.53
CA ARG A 400 -5.21 -8.61 11.62
C ARG A 400 -6.10 -7.48 12.15
N THR A 401 -6.00 -7.16 13.43
CA THR A 401 -6.94 -6.24 14.10
C THR A 401 -6.23 -4.97 14.53
N SER A 402 -6.61 -3.82 13.95
CA SER A 402 -6.02 -2.52 14.30
C SER A 402 -6.19 -2.16 15.78
N ALA A 403 -7.28 -2.59 16.42
CA ALA A 403 -7.49 -2.39 17.85
C ALA A 403 -6.42 -3.06 18.72
N ILE A 404 -5.86 -4.21 18.28
CA ILE A 404 -4.74 -4.86 18.99
C ILE A 404 -3.50 -3.96 18.91
N CYS A 405 -3.20 -3.37 17.74
CA CYS A 405 -2.10 -2.42 17.62
C CYS A 405 -2.29 -1.17 18.50
N GLU A 406 -3.50 -0.61 18.53
CA GLU A 406 -3.82 0.54 19.38
C GLU A 406 -3.66 0.20 20.87
N GLN A 407 -4.03 -1.02 21.28
CA GLN A 407 -3.91 -1.49 22.66
C GLN A 407 -2.46 -1.77 23.07
N LEU A 408 -1.62 -2.26 22.16
CA LEU A 408 -0.20 -2.50 22.42
C LEU A 408 0.55 -1.20 22.73
N GLY A 409 0.22 -0.09 22.04
CA GLY A 409 0.85 1.20 22.27
C GLY A 409 2.38 1.11 22.25
N GLU A 410 3.02 1.62 23.30
CA GLU A 410 4.49 1.65 23.46
C GLU A 410 5.09 0.32 23.99
N ALA A 411 4.28 -0.74 24.18
CA ALA A 411 4.80 -2.04 24.63
C ALA A 411 5.68 -2.75 23.59
N VAL A 412 5.63 -2.30 22.33
CA VAL A 412 6.43 -2.77 21.21
C VAL A 412 6.94 -1.58 20.41
N ALA A 413 8.01 -1.75 19.64
CA ALA A 413 8.57 -0.67 18.83
C ALA A 413 7.65 -0.24 17.68
N GLY A 414 6.81 -1.15 17.21
CA GLY A 414 5.80 -0.86 16.21
C GLY A 414 4.83 -2.02 16.00
N CYS A 415 3.71 -1.74 15.34
CA CYS A 415 2.69 -2.72 15.04
C CYS A 415 2.13 -2.52 13.64
N SER A 416 2.06 -3.62 12.88
CA SER A 416 1.59 -3.65 11.50
C SER A 416 0.33 -4.48 11.38
N VAL A 417 -0.68 -3.91 10.70
CA VAL A 417 -1.93 -4.63 10.40
C VAL A 417 -1.78 -5.42 9.10
N VAL A 418 -1.91 -6.74 9.20
CA VAL A 418 -1.91 -7.67 8.07
C VAL A 418 -3.32 -7.71 7.47
N ALA A 419 -3.59 -6.79 6.55
CA ALA A 419 -4.84 -6.74 5.78
C ALA A 419 -4.96 -7.88 4.75
N ASP A 420 -6.18 -8.10 4.25
CA ASP A 420 -6.52 -9.21 3.35
C ASP A 420 -5.84 -9.10 1.97
N ASP A 421 -5.43 -7.89 1.56
CA ASP A 421 -4.65 -7.64 0.35
C ASP A 421 -3.17 -8.05 0.49
N HIS A 422 -2.64 -7.97 1.71
CA HIS A 422 -1.34 -8.54 2.06
C HIS A 422 -1.44 -10.06 2.12
N VAL A 423 -2.30 -10.60 2.98
CA VAL A 423 -2.49 -12.06 3.16
C VAL A 423 -3.98 -12.34 3.30
N GLU A 424 -4.55 -13.10 2.37
CA GLU A 424 -5.97 -13.48 2.39
C GLU A 424 -6.34 -14.21 3.68
N ARG A 425 -7.60 -14.12 4.12
CA ARG A 425 -8.02 -14.68 5.43
C ARG A 425 -7.73 -16.17 5.59
N ALA A 426 -8.00 -16.94 4.55
CA ALA A 426 -7.72 -18.38 4.48
C ALA A 426 -6.29 -18.71 3.99
N GLY A 427 -5.47 -17.68 3.74
CA GLY A 427 -4.09 -17.81 3.33
C GLY A 427 -3.15 -17.98 4.51
N TYR A 428 -1.94 -18.41 4.19
CA TYR A 428 -0.87 -18.65 5.13
C TYR A 428 0.22 -17.61 4.95
N LEU A 429 1.01 -17.38 6.00
CA LEU A 429 2.13 -16.46 5.98
C LEU A 429 3.34 -17.02 6.72
N THR A 430 4.50 -16.45 6.45
CA THR A 430 5.70 -16.67 7.26
C THR A 430 6.52 -15.39 7.26
N TYR A 431 7.61 -15.39 8.01
CA TYR A 431 8.50 -14.27 8.15
C TYR A 431 9.88 -14.66 7.63
N CYS A 432 10.58 -13.73 7.01
CA CYS A 432 11.94 -13.93 6.58
C CYS A 432 12.78 -12.76 7.08
N GLU A 433 13.68 -13.06 8.01
CA GLU A 433 14.73 -12.13 8.41
C GLU A 433 15.88 -12.20 7.40
N ARG A 434 16.38 -11.03 7.04
CA ARG A 434 17.38 -10.85 5.99
C ARG A 434 18.41 -9.88 6.46
N VAL A 435 19.66 -10.30 6.43
CA VAL A 435 20.78 -9.51 6.94
C VAL A 435 21.78 -9.32 5.81
N TYR A 436 21.92 -8.08 5.35
CA TYR A 436 22.64 -7.74 4.12
C TYR A 436 24.00 -7.10 4.41
N LEU A 437 24.99 -7.63 3.71
CA LEU A 437 26.36 -7.16 3.57
C LEU A 437 27.09 -6.92 4.89
N ASN A 438 28.03 -7.81 5.20
CA ASN A 438 29.02 -7.59 6.24
C ASN A 438 30.04 -6.55 5.74
N PRO A 439 30.23 -5.43 6.46
CA PRO A 439 31.11 -4.33 6.04
C PRO A 439 32.60 -4.72 5.99
N ILE A 440 33.00 -5.82 6.62
CA ILE A 440 34.38 -6.31 6.66
C ILE A 440 34.71 -7.23 5.49
N THR A 441 33.81 -8.16 5.16
CA THR A 441 34.06 -9.17 4.10
C THR A 441 33.54 -8.74 2.74
N GLY A 442 32.55 -7.83 2.69
CA GLY A 442 31.88 -7.44 1.45
C GLY A 442 31.00 -8.54 0.86
N THR A 443 30.58 -9.50 1.69
CA THR A 443 29.64 -10.61 1.40
C THR A 443 28.51 -10.59 2.43
N GLY A 444 27.55 -11.51 2.36
CA GLY A 444 26.60 -11.70 3.44
C GLY A 444 27.32 -12.06 4.76
N PRO A 445 26.81 -11.63 5.92
CA PRO A 445 27.33 -12.08 7.20
C PRO A 445 27.26 -13.61 7.34
N ASP A 446 28.10 -14.15 8.21
CA ASP A 446 28.05 -15.57 8.58
C ASP A 446 26.85 -15.82 9.50
N TRP A 447 26.04 -16.83 9.19
CA TRP A 447 24.88 -17.20 10.02
C TRP A 447 25.26 -17.54 11.46
N GLN A 448 26.47 -18.07 11.69
CA GLN A 448 26.93 -18.46 13.03
C GLN A 448 27.36 -17.26 13.89
N ASP A 449 27.67 -16.13 13.25
CA ASP A 449 28.10 -14.92 13.96
C ASP A 449 26.89 -14.07 14.41
N LEU A 450 25.67 -14.36 13.95
CA LEU A 450 24.45 -13.59 14.20
C LEU A 450 23.53 -14.27 15.22
N ILE A 451 22.78 -13.46 15.97
CA ILE A 451 21.62 -13.94 16.73
C ILE A 451 20.38 -13.77 15.86
N SER A 452 19.70 -14.87 15.53
CA SER A 452 18.48 -14.83 14.73
C SER A 452 17.27 -14.31 15.50
N ALA A 453 16.29 -13.80 14.75
CA ALA A 453 15.00 -13.39 15.27
C ALA A 453 14.23 -14.51 15.97
N VAL A 454 13.30 -14.13 16.83
CA VAL A 454 12.34 -15.03 17.46
C VAL A 454 10.93 -14.52 17.25
N ILE A 455 9.97 -15.43 17.14
CA ILE A 455 8.54 -15.11 17.05
C ILE A 455 7.76 -15.70 18.22
N TYR A 456 6.93 -14.86 18.85
CA TYR A 456 5.91 -15.28 19.81
C TYR A 456 4.54 -15.25 19.14
N ARG A 457 3.82 -16.36 19.22
CA ARG A 457 2.47 -16.48 18.66
C ARG A 457 1.45 -16.45 19.79
N LEU A 458 0.60 -15.42 19.78
CA LEU A 458 -0.35 -15.15 20.84
C LEU A 458 -1.78 -15.27 20.32
N LYS A 459 -2.46 -16.36 20.66
CA LYS A 459 -3.90 -16.50 20.46
C LYS A 459 -4.63 -15.93 21.66
N LEU A 460 -5.08 -14.68 21.56
CA LEU A 460 -5.54 -13.89 22.71
C LEU A 460 -6.74 -14.50 23.44
N ASP A 461 -7.55 -15.30 22.76
CA ASP A 461 -8.72 -15.95 23.33
C ASP A 461 -8.38 -17.20 24.14
N GLU A 462 -7.25 -17.85 23.84
CA GLU A 462 -6.75 -19.04 24.54
C GLU A 462 -5.90 -18.67 25.77
N LEU A 463 -5.45 -17.42 25.85
CA LEU A 463 -4.58 -16.94 26.92
C LEU A 463 -5.38 -16.57 28.17
N PRO A 464 -4.90 -16.92 29.39
CA PRO A 464 -5.57 -16.54 30.62
C PRO A 464 -5.64 -15.03 30.76
N LYS A 465 -6.83 -14.51 31.08
CA LYS A 465 -7.02 -13.09 31.40
C LYS A 465 -6.18 -12.74 32.64
N SER A 466 -5.49 -11.60 32.60
CA SER A 466 -5.06 -10.97 33.84
C SER A 466 -6.31 -10.46 34.59
N GLU A 467 -6.21 -10.25 35.89
CA GLU A 467 -7.27 -9.54 36.60
C GLU A 467 -7.51 -8.20 35.88
N PRO A 468 -8.78 -7.86 35.56
CA PRO A 468 -9.08 -6.67 34.81
C PRO A 468 -8.70 -5.45 35.66
N PRO A 469 -8.03 -4.44 35.08
CA PRO A 469 -8.07 -3.12 35.70
C PRO A 469 -9.54 -2.68 35.77
N PRO A 470 -10.00 -2.08 36.87
CA PRO A 470 -11.39 -1.67 37.01
C PRO A 470 -11.77 -0.71 35.89
N SER A 471 -12.77 -1.09 35.08
CA SER A 471 -13.33 -0.25 34.03
C SER A 471 -14.19 0.85 34.67
N SER A 472 -13.61 2.02 34.92
CA SER A 472 -14.34 3.18 35.42
C SER A 472 -14.09 4.40 34.54
N ASP A 473 -14.68 4.46 33.34
CA ASP A 473 -14.70 5.68 32.51
C ASP A 473 -15.97 5.75 31.65
N LEU A 474 -17.14 5.55 32.27
CA LEU A 474 -18.38 6.06 31.68
C LEU A 474 -18.42 7.59 31.90
N PRO A 475 -18.88 8.39 30.93
CA PRO A 475 -19.29 9.75 31.22
C PRO A 475 -20.36 9.72 32.31
N SER A 476 -20.22 10.51 33.38
CA SER A 476 -21.18 10.55 34.49
C SER A 476 -22.56 11.09 34.10
N SER A 477 -22.69 11.62 32.88
CA SER A 477 -23.96 11.98 32.25
C SER A 477 -23.94 11.62 30.76
N LEU A 478 -24.96 10.88 30.31
CA LEU A 478 -25.26 10.61 28.90
C LEU A 478 -26.50 11.39 28.48
N PRO A 479 -26.67 11.71 27.19
CA PRO A 479 -27.88 12.36 26.69
C PRO A 479 -29.14 11.55 27.05
N PRO A 480 -30.30 12.22 27.21
CA PRO A 480 -31.55 11.53 27.48
C PRO A 480 -31.91 10.58 26.32
N ALA A 481 -32.66 9.53 26.63
CA ALA A 481 -33.16 8.61 25.61
C ALA A 481 -34.06 9.37 24.61
N VAL A 482 -33.80 9.16 23.31
CA VAL A 482 -34.55 9.81 22.22
C VAL A 482 -35.43 8.76 21.55
N PRO A 483 -36.67 9.08 21.12
CA PRO A 483 -37.53 8.13 20.42
C PRO A 483 -36.86 7.49 19.20
N VAL A 484 -37.09 6.19 19.03
CA VAL A 484 -36.59 5.39 17.91
C VAL A 484 -37.79 4.81 17.16
N THR A 485 -37.87 5.08 15.86
CA THR A 485 -38.91 4.52 14.99
C THR A 485 -38.46 3.18 14.43
N VAL A 486 -39.31 2.15 14.58
CA VAL A 486 -39.15 0.82 13.96
C VAL A 486 -40.04 0.75 12.73
N PHE A 487 -39.50 0.26 11.61
CA PHE A 487 -40.22 0.17 10.35
C PHE A 487 -40.85 -1.22 10.18
N HIS A 488 -42.17 -1.26 10.03
CA HIS A 488 -42.94 -2.50 9.83
C HIS A 488 -43.33 -2.64 8.35
N GLY A 489 -42.42 -3.09 7.48
CA GLY A 489 -42.69 -3.29 6.06
C GLY A 489 -41.83 -4.39 5.45
N THR A 490 -42.46 -5.33 4.71
CA THR A 490 -41.85 -6.58 4.23
C THR A 490 -40.88 -6.43 3.03
N ALA A 491 -40.62 -5.21 2.58
CA ALA A 491 -39.62 -4.89 1.55
C ALA A 491 -39.10 -3.46 1.74
N ALA A 492 -38.35 -3.21 2.81
CA ALA A 492 -37.89 -1.86 3.16
C ALA A 492 -36.63 -1.48 2.35
N GLY A 493 -36.77 -0.59 1.38
CA GLY A 493 -35.62 0.08 0.79
C GLY A 493 -35.14 1.24 1.68
N LEU A 494 -33.83 1.44 1.77
CA LEU A 494 -33.15 2.57 2.40
C LEU A 494 -32.81 3.63 1.33
N ARG A 495 -33.33 4.84 1.49
CA ARG A 495 -32.85 6.03 0.78
C ARG A 495 -31.69 6.61 1.56
N PHE A 496 -30.49 6.51 1.01
CA PHE A 496 -29.28 6.90 1.69
C PHE A 496 -28.68 8.17 1.07
N LEU A 497 -28.46 9.20 1.89
CA LEU A 497 -27.69 10.37 1.49
C LEU A 497 -26.19 10.09 1.68
N HIS A 498 -25.42 10.17 0.60
CA HIS A 498 -24.00 9.82 0.61
C HIS A 498 -23.12 11.06 0.81
N VAL A 499 -22.88 11.42 2.08
CA VAL A 499 -22.00 12.56 2.47
C VAL A 499 -20.55 12.11 2.66
N VAL A 500 -20.33 10.88 3.12
CA VAL A 500 -19.00 10.35 3.47
C VAL A 500 -18.59 9.24 2.50
N LYS A 501 -17.50 9.46 1.73
CA LYS A 501 -17.00 8.55 0.68
C LYS A 501 -16.78 7.10 1.17
N THR A 502 -15.66 6.86 1.85
CA THR A 502 -15.22 5.50 2.26
C THR A 502 -16.14 4.82 3.28
N GLY A 503 -16.77 5.60 4.16
CA GLY A 503 -17.70 5.10 5.16
C GLY A 503 -19.06 4.72 4.59
N GLY A 504 -19.54 5.48 3.59
CA GLY A 504 -20.75 5.17 2.84
C GLY A 504 -20.58 3.91 2.00
N GLU A 505 -19.51 3.80 1.21
CA GLU A 505 -19.20 2.60 0.40
C GLU A 505 -19.11 1.33 1.27
N SER A 506 -18.54 1.42 2.47
CA SER A 506 -18.52 0.30 3.43
C SER A 506 -19.93 -0.11 3.87
N LEU A 507 -20.83 0.86 4.08
CA LEU A 507 -22.24 0.59 4.38
C LEU A 507 -22.95 -0.05 3.18
N GLU A 508 -22.68 0.40 1.94
CA GLU A 508 -23.26 -0.19 0.74
C GLU A 508 -22.87 -1.66 0.57
N LEU A 509 -21.58 -1.97 0.76
CA LEU A 509 -21.07 -3.35 0.74
C LEU A 509 -21.69 -4.22 1.84
N HIS A 510 -21.96 -3.63 3.01
CA HIS A 510 -22.63 -4.32 4.10
C HIS A 510 -24.09 -4.62 3.72
N LEU A 511 -24.85 -3.61 3.29
CA LEU A 511 -26.27 -3.73 2.93
C LEU A 511 -26.51 -4.62 1.71
N ALA A 512 -25.57 -4.68 0.75
CA ALA A 512 -25.63 -5.61 -0.38
C ALA A 512 -25.64 -7.09 0.05
N LYS A 513 -25.14 -7.39 1.25
CA LYS A 513 -25.14 -8.74 1.85
C LYS A 513 -26.31 -8.99 2.79
N GLN A 514 -27.12 -7.97 3.08
CA GLN A 514 -28.26 -8.09 3.99
C GLN A 514 -29.57 -8.29 3.19
N PRO A 515 -30.52 -9.09 3.71
CA PRO A 515 -31.82 -9.26 3.07
C PRO A 515 -32.68 -7.97 3.13
N ALA A 516 -32.47 -7.14 4.16
CA ALA A 516 -33.09 -5.82 4.32
C ALA A 516 -32.29 -4.96 5.34
N PRO A 517 -32.30 -3.62 5.22
CA PRO A 517 -32.89 -2.84 4.13
C PRO A 517 -32.00 -2.80 2.87
N SER A 518 -32.59 -2.71 1.68
CA SER A 518 -31.84 -2.60 0.41
C SER A 518 -31.71 -1.15 -0.06
N LEU A 519 -30.57 -0.75 -0.64
CA LEU A 519 -30.38 0.64 -1.08
C LEU A 519 -31.27 0.99 -2.27
N ASN A 520 -31.91 2.17 -2.21
CA ASN A 520 -32.80 2.66 -3.26
C ASN A 520 -32.38 4.06 -3.76
N TYR A 521 -31.74 4.08 -4.92
CA TYR A 521 -31.30 5.30 -5.61
C TYR A 521 -32.38 5.94 -6.52
N GLY A 522 -33.62 5.45 -6.50
CA GLY A 522 -34.68 5.91 -7.41
C GLY A 522 -34.98 7.41 -7.30
N ALA A 523 -34.99 7.95 -6.09
CA ALA A 523 -35.16 9.38 -5.83
C ALA A 523 -33.99 10.21 -6.39
N CYS A 524 -32.76 9.74 -6.22
CA CYS A 524 -31.57 10.44 -6.71
C CYS A 524 -31.46 10.38 -8.25
N ARG A 525 -31.79 9.25 -8.87
CA ARG A 525 -31.90 9.14 -10.34
C ARG A 525 -32.94 10.09 -10.92
N ALA A 526 -34.09 10.23 -10.26
CA ALA A 526 -35.13 11.17 -10.67
C ALA A 526 -34.76 12.64 -10.42
N ALA A 527 -33.99 12.93 -9.35
CA ALA A 527 -33.39 14.25 -9.12
C ALA A 527 -32.38 14.61 -10.22
N ALA A 528 -31.47 13.69 -10.54
CA ALA A 528 -30.46 13.86 -11.56
C ALA A 528 -31.09 14.15 -12.94
N ALA A 529 -32.21 13.48 -13.27
CA ALA A 529 -32.96 13.71 -14.50
C ALA A 529 -33.72 15.06 -14.56
N LYS A 530 -33.99 15.70 -13.40
CA LYS A 530 -34.71 16.97 -13.29
C LYS A 530 -33.79 18.19 -13.12
N ALA A 531 -32.49 17.98 -12.96
CA ALA A 531 -31.52 19.06 -12.84
C ALA A 531 -31.64 20.00 -14.04
N GLN A 532 -32.11 21.24 -13.81
CA GLN A 532 -32.23 22.25 -14.86
C GLN A 532 -30.84 22.67 -15.34
N LEU A 533 -30.71 22.81 -16.67
CA LEU A 533 -29.52 23.32 -17.35
C LEU A 533 -29.14 24.68 -16.77
N TRP A 534 -27.90 24.85 -16.34
CA TRP A 534 -27.38 26.16 -15.98
C TRP A 534 -27.58 27.14 -17.15
N PRO A 535 -28.10 28.35 -16.92
CA PRO A 535 -28.24 29.36 -17.96
C PRO A 535 -26.87 29.66 -18.56
N GLU A 536 -26.76 29.62 -19.91
CA GLU A 536 -25.53 29.93 -20.67
C GLU A 536 -24.95 31.32 -20.32
N THR A 537 -25.75 32.21 -19.73
CA THR A 537 -25.40 33.58 -19.39
C THR A 537 -24.64 33.75 -18.07
N THR A 538 -24.42 32.69 -17.28
CA THR A 538 -23.81 32.77 -15.92
C THR A 538 -22.37 32.26 -15.82
N ALA A 539 -21.81 31.66 -16.88
CA ALA A 539 -20.47 31.07 -16.85
C ALA A 539 -19.42 31.98 -17.50
N ARG A 540 -18.50 32.55 -16.71
CA ARG A 540 -17.20 33.04 -17.23
C ARG A 540 -16.29 31.89 -17.70
N THR A 541 -16.66 30.64 -17.41
CA THR A 541 -15.96 29.41 -17.81
C THR A 541 -16.51 28.88 -19.14
N GLY A 542 -15.63 28.44 -20.05
CA GLY A 542 -16.00 28.04 -21.41
C GLY A 542 -17.07 26.92 -21.50
N PRO A 543 -17.75 26.78 -22.65
CA PRO A 543 -18.88 25.85 -22.85
C PRO A 543 -18.54 24.38 -22.59
N LEU A 544 -17.25 24.02 -22.68
CA LEU A 544 -16.74 22.67 -22.37
C LEU A 544 -16.82 22.32 -20.88
N CYS A 545 -16.43 23.23 -19.97
CA CYS A 545 -16.57 23.04 -18.53
C CYS A 545 -18.04 22.86 -18.13
N LEU A 546 -18.93 23.67 -18.73
CA LEU A 546 -20.37 23.58 -18.48
C LEU A 546 -20.95 22.24 -18.95
N ALA A 547 -20.50 21.72 -20.10
CA ALA A 547 -20.94 20.43 -20.62
C ALA A 547 -20.42 19.23 -19.81
N LEU A 548 -19.16 19.29 -19.37
CA LEU A 548 -18.52 18.21 -18.61
C LEU A 548 -19.03 18.13 -17.16
N SER A 549 -19.20 19.28 -16.50
CA SER A 549 -19.82 19.34 -15.17
C SER A 549 -21.24 18.75 -15.18
N ARG A 550 -22.03 19.01 -16.23
CA ARG A 550 -23.36 18.38 -16.45
C ARG A 550 -23.29 16.85 -16.53
N ALA A 551 -22.28 16.29 -17.19
CA ALA A 551 -22.12 14.85 -17.34
C ALA A 551 -21.70 14.18 -16.01
N VAL A 552 -20.79 14.80 -15.24
CA VAL A 552 -20.40 14.33 -13.89
C VAL A 552 -21.56 14.40 -12.90
N THR A 553 -22.30 15.51 -12.93
CA THR A 553 -23.53 15.76 -12.15
C THR A 553 -24.53 14.63 -12.28
N LEU A 554 -24.82 14.23 -13.52
CA LEU A 554 -25.76 13.17 -13.83
C LEU A 554 -25.24 11.82 -13.34
N ALA A 555 -23.95 11.54 -13.51
CA ALA A 555 -23.34 10.27 -13.13
C ALA A 555 -23.29 10.06 -11.61
N LEU A 556 -22.74 11.00 -10.85
CA LEU A 556 -22.54 10.84 -9.39
C LEU A 556 -23.84 10.84 -8.60
N CYS A 557 -24.77 11.76 -8.92
CA CYS A 557 -26.04 11.80 -8.23
C CYS A 557 -26.93 10.60 -8.59
N ALA A 558 -26.91 10.13 -9.84
CA ALA A 558 -27.70 8.96 -10.25
C ALA A 558 -27.13 7.63 -9.72
N ALA A 559 -25.81 7.51 -9.58
CA ALA A 559 -25.15 6.27 -9.16
C ALA A 559 -25.13 6.12 -7.63
N ASN A 560 -24.68 7.15 -6.89
CA ASN A 560 -24.31 7.02 -5.48
C ASN A 560 -25.10 7.96 -4.55
N CYS A 561 -26.17 8.61 -5.02
CA CYS A 561 -26.93 9.60 -4.22
C CYS A 561 -26.06 10.71 -3.62
N GLU A 562 -25.02 11.10 -4.34
CA GLU A 562 -24.14 12.24 -4.05
C GLU A 562 -24.81 13.57 -4.43
N CYS A 563 -25.99 13.82 -3.86
CA CYS A 563 -26.88 14.94 -4.15
C CYS A 563 -27.20 15.73 -2.86
N CYS A 564 -28.17 16.64 -2.92
CA CYS A 564 -28.63 17.38 -1.74
C CYS A 564 -29.55 16.52 -0.85
N ALA A 565 -29.50 16.73 0.47
CA ALA A 565 -30.41 16.07 1.41
C ALA A 565 -31.89 16.25 1.03
N ARG A 566 -32.24 17.41 0.46
CA ARG A 566 -33.57 17.70 -0.05
C ARG A 566 -34.07 16.67 -1.08
N ASP A 567 -33.20 16.18 -1.96
CA ASP A 567 -33.55 15.19 -2.99
C ASP A 567 -33.89 13.82 -2.39
N VAL A 568 -33.21 13.47 -1.29
CA VAL A 568 -33.44 12.24 -0.54
C VAL A 568 -34.75 12.32 0.27
N LEU A 569 -35.06 13.51 0.80
CA LEU A 569 -36.19 13.74 1.70
C LEU A 569 -37.53 14.03 0.99
N GLU A 570 -37.56 14.71 -0.17
CA GLU A 570 -38.80 15.25 -0.76
C GLU A 570 -39.40 14.42 -1.91
N GLN A 571 -38.64 13.51 -2.54
CA GLN A 571 -39.14 12.77 -3.71
C GLN A 571 -39.89 11.49 -3.34
N THR A 572 -41.19 11.59 -3.04
CA THR A 572 -42.05 10.39 -2.94
C THR A 572 -43.05 10.40 -4.11
N PRO A 573 -42.93 9.51 -5.12
CA PRO A 573 -44.04 9.25 -6.01
C PRO A 573 -45.24 8.81 -5.16
N LYS A 574 -46.43 9.35 -5.41
CA LYS A 574 -47.67 9.06 -4.64
C LYS A 574 -48.07 7.57 -4.58
N SER A 575 -47.32 6.67 -5.22
CA SER A 575 -47.62 5.23 -5.39
C SER A 575 -46.61 4.26 -4.75
N GLN A 576 -45.61 4.71 -3.97
CA GLN A 576 -44.62 3.82 -3.34
C GLN A 576 -44.75 3.75 -1.82
N ALA A 577 -44.48 2.57 -1.26
CA ALA A 577 -44.39 2.32 0.19
C ALA A 577 -43.35 3.24 0.86
N PRO A 578 -43.54 3.64 2.13
CA PRO A 578 -42.61 4.50 2.84
C PRO A 578 -41.24 3.82 2.96
N LEU A 579 -40.20 4.50 2.45
CA LEU A 579 -38.80 4.04 2.50
C LEU A 579 -38.09 4.71 3.69
N LEU A 580 -37.18 3.97 4.34
CA LEU A 580 -36.33 4.47 5.42
C LEU A 580 -35.39 5.55 4.87
N LYS A 581 -35.31 6.74 5.48
CA LYS A 581 -34.36 7.80 5.08
C LYS A 581 -33.16 7.79 6.02
N GLY A 582 -31.96 7.59 5.48
CA GLY A 582 -30.73 7.50 6.26
C GLY A 582 -29.60 8.41 5.77
N THR A 583 -28.72 8.80 6.69
CA THR A 583 -27.45 9.48 6.37
C THR A 583 -26.35 9.05 7.34
N LEU A 584 -25.09 9.17 6.93
CA LEU A 584 -23.91 8.83 7.70
C LEU A 584 -22.95 10.04 7.73
N LEU A 585 -22.54 10.45 8.93
CA LEU A 585 -21.65 11.59 9.14
C LEU A 585 -20.30 11.15 9.74
N ARG A 586 -19.33 12.06 9.76
CA ARG A 586 -17.98 11.84 10.33
C ARG A 586 -17.50 13.07 11.10
N SER A 587 -16.64 12.86 12.09
CA SER A 587 -15.97 13.96 12.79
C SER A 587 -15.26 14.90 11.79
N PRO A 588 -15.38 16.22 11.94
CA PRO A 588 -14.97 17.16 10.89
C PRO A 588 -13.51 17.02 10.41
N ARG A 589 -12.55 16.86 11.33
CA ARG A 589 -11.14 16.63 10.98
C ARG A 589 -10.95 15.35 10.15
N SER A 590 -11.56 14.24 10.58
CA SER A 590 -11.48 12.97 9.86
C SER A 590 -12.28 12.95 8.55
N HIS A 591 -13.32 13.78 8.43
CA HIS A 591 -14.06 13.98 7.17
C HIS A 591 -13.17 14.67 6.14
N VAL A 592 -12.58 15.81 6.51
CA VAL A 592 -11.63 16.56 5.68
C VAL A 592 -10.48 15.68 5.21
N LEU A 593 -9.82 14.97 6.12
CA LEU A 593 -8.66 14.15 5.77
C LEU A 593 -9.02 12.95 4.89
N SER A 594 -10.21 12.39 5.07
CA SER A 594 -10.68 11.32 4.21
C SER A 594 -11.05 11.80 2.82
N LEU A 595 -11.60 13.01 2.69
CA LEU A 595 -11.90 13.58 1.39
C LEU A 595 -10.60 13.98 0.68
N PHE A 596 -9.66 14.62 1.40
CA PHE A 596 -8.31 14.91 0.89
C PHE A 596 -7.60 13.64 0.41
N SER A 597 -7.56 12.59 1.24
CA SER A 597 -6.93 11.32 0.87
C SER A 597 -7.62 10.66 -0.33
N HIS A 598 -8.96 10.70 -0.39
CA HIS A 598 -9.71 10.17 -1.54
C HIS A 598 -9.37 10.92 -2.83
N CYS A 599 -9.34 12.26 -2.80
CA CYS A 599 -8.95 13.08 -3.94
C CYS A 599 -7.48 12.81 -4.31
N HIS A 600 -6.53 13.01 -3.40
CA HIS A 600 -5.10 12.83 -3.65
C HIS A 600 -4.74 11.42 -4.15
N MET A 601 -5.33 10.36 -3.58
CA MET A 601 -5.01 8.97 -3.95
C MET A 601 -5.72 8.45 -5.21
N ALA A 602 -6.92 8.93 -5.52
CA ALA A 602 -7.64 8.51 -6.73
C ALA A 602 -6.84 8.82 -8.01
N HIS A 603 -5.82 9.68 -7.96
CA HIS A 603 -4.97 10.04 -9.08
C HIS A 603 -3.77 9.11 -9.34
N HIS A 604 -3.38 8.20 -8.42
CA HIS A 604 -2.09 7.49 -8.50
C HIS A 604 -2.11 5.99 -8.81
N ASN A 605 -3.27 5.30 -8.86
CA ASN A 605 -3.34 3.84 -9.09
C ASN A 605 -4.36 3.43 -10.17
N THR A 606 -4.03 3.69 -11.44
CA THR A 606 -4.99 3.55 -12.56
C THR A 606 -5.20 2.12 -13.05
N TRP A 607 -4.18 1.26 -13.16
CA TRP A 607 -4.35 0.00 -13.91
C TRP A 607 -5.02 -1.16 -13.15
N LYS A 608 -4.83 -1.27 -11.83
CA LYS A 608 -5.49 -2.32 -11.01
C LYS A 608 -6.99 -2.04 -10.85
N ARG A 609 -7.37 -0.76 -10.69
CA ARG A 609 -8.77 -0.30 -10.55
C ARG A 609 -9.61 -0.45 -11.82
N ILE A 610 -9.01 -0.35 -13.02
CA ILE A 610 -9.72 -0.52 -14.31
C ILE A 610 -10.46 -1.87 -14.39
N TRP A 611 -9.88 -2.92 -13.78
CA TRP A 611 -10.46 -4.26 -13.80
C TRP A 611 -11.45 -4.53 -12.67
N ASP A 612 -11.35 -3.82 -11.55
CA ASP A 612 -12.19 -4.04 -10.37
C ASP A 612 -13.50 -3.23 -10.41
N ASP A 613 -13.51 -2.01 -10.98
CA ASP A 613 -14.72 -1.17 -11.08
C ASP A 613 -14.65 -0.18 -12.26
N LEU A 614 -14.99 -0.67 -13.45
CA LEU A 614 -14.99 0.09 -14.70
C LEU A 614 -15.93 1.33 -14.67
N PRO A 615 -17.16 1.25 -14.10
CA PRO A 615 -18.02 2.41 -13.92
C PRO A 615 -17.41 3.53 -13.06
N GLN A 616 -16.81 3.21 -11.92
CA GLN A 616 -16.21 4.21 -11.03
C GLN A 616 -14.97 4.85 -11.66
N TYR A 617 -14.16 4.07 -12.37
CA TYR A 617 -13.05 4.59 -13.17
C TYR A 617 -13.51 5.58 -14.25
N ALA A 618 -14.62 5.29 -14.93
CA ALA A 618 -15.19 6.20 -15.93
C ALA A 618 -15.71 7.50 -15.31
N ALA A 619 -16.35 7.43 -14.12
CA ALA A 619 -16.80 8.60 -13.38
C ALA A 619 -15.63 9.47 -12.90
N GLU A 620 -14.56 8.87 -12.39
CA GLU A 620 -13.33 9.57 -11.96
C GLU A 620 -12.58 10.19 -13.15
N GLY A 621 -12.49 9.49 -14.28
CA GLY A 621 -11.90 10.02 -15.52
C GLY A 621 -12.66 11.25 -16.04
N LEU A 622 -14.00 11.20 -15.98
CA LEU A 622 -14.86 12.34 -16.33
C LEU A 622 -14.69 13.51 -15.36
N LEU A 623 -14.51 13.22 -14.06
CA LEU A 623 -14.23 14.20 -13.01
C LEU A 623 -12.91 14.94 -13.28
N ARG A 624 -11.82 14.21 -13.59
CA ARG A 624 -10.51 14.79 -13.96
C ARG A 624 -10.57 15.73 -15.17
N VAL A 625 -11.30 15.32 -16.21
CA VAL A 625 -11.47 16.11 -17.44
C VAL A 625 -12.31 17.37 -17.16
N THR A 626 -13.29 17.27 -16.26
CA THR A 626 -14.09 18.41 -15.81
C THR A 626 -13.26 19.38 -14.98
N GLU A 627 -12.47 18.90 -14.02
CA GLU A 627 -11.60 19.71 -13.17
C GLU A 627 -10.57 20.50 -13.99
N ALA A 628 -9.94 19.85 -14.98
CA ALA A 628 -9.01 20.49 -15.90
C ALA A 628 -9.70 21.52 -16.82
N ALA A 629 -10.93 21.25 -17.26
CA ALA A 629 -11.68 22.16 -18.14
C ALA A 629 -12.25 23.38 -17.39
N CYS A 630 -12.48 23.27 -16.08
CA CYS A 630 -13.07 24.32 -15.24
C CYS A 630 -12.03 25.18 -14.51
N ASP A 631 -10.77 25.15 -14.93
CA ASP A 631 -9.64 25.89 -14.34
C ASP A 631 -9.52 25.70 -12.82
N SER A 632 -9.76 24.45 -12.38
CA SER A 632 -9.66 24.06 -10.97
C SER A 632 -8.34 23.33 -10.72
N HIS A 633 -7.64 23.73 -9.67
CA HIS A 633 -6.25 23.36 -9.37
C HIS A 633 -6.04 21.91 -8.85
N CYS A 634 -6.90 20.95 -9.17
CA CYS A 634 -6.68 19.53 -8.84
C CYS A 634 -5.55 18.87 -9.66
N THR A 635 -4.78 19.62 -10.44
CA THR A 635 -3.78 19.10 -11.38
C THR A 635 -2.32 19.32 -10.95
N HIS A 636 -2.07 20.00 -9.83
CA HIS A 636 -0.73 20.32 -9.34
C HIS A 636 -0.48 19.80 -7.92
N PHE A 637 -0.52 18.48 -7.73
CA PHE A 637 -0.18 17.87 -6.45
C PHE A 637 1.31 17.99 -6.16
N LYS A 638 1.67 18.45 -4.96
CA LYS A 638 3.04 18.37 -4.45
C LYS A 638 3.34 16.93 -3.98
N PRO A 639 4.60 16.46 -4.06
CA PRO A 639 4.99 15.13 -3.60
C PRO A 639 4.78 14.89 -2.10
N ASP A 640 4.81 15.95 -1.27
CA ASP A 640 4.51 15.89 0.16
C ASP A 640 3.02 16.20 0.41
N PRO A 641 2.23 15.22 0.91
CA PRO A 641 0.80 15.40 1.15
C PRO A 641 0.48 16.44 2.24
N ILE A 642 1.37 16.66 3.22
CA ILE A 642 1.15 17.70 4.25
C ILE A 642 1.32 19.08 3.65
N GLU A 643 2.30 19.26 2.76
CA GLU A 643 2.52 20.53 2.09
C GLU A 643 1.45 20.83 1.02
N ASP A 644 0.96 19.80 0.34
CA ASP A 644 -0.19 19.90 -0.56
C ASP A 644 -1.46 20.33 0.19
N LEU A 645 -1.78 19.66 1.30
CA LEU A 645 -2.91 20.03 2.16
C LEU A 645 -2.78 21.48 2.69
N ARG A 646 -1.57 21.89 3.08
CA ARG A 646 -1.28 23.28 3.51
C ARG A 646 -1.55 24.28 2.39
N SER A 647 -1.05 24.02 1.19
CA SER A 647 -1.25 24.87 0.01
C SER A 647 -2.73 25.01 -0.35
N GLN A 648 -3.49 23.91 -0.28
CA GLN A 648 -4.92 23.91 -0.55
C GLN A 648 -5.71 24.72 0.49
N LEU A 649 -5.38 24.59 1.79
CA LEU A 649 -5.96 25.40 2.86
C LEU A 649 -5.64 26.91 2.71
N GLU A 650 -4.46 27.27 2.18
CA GLU A 650 -4.09 28.66 1.94
C GLU A 650 -4.83 29.29 0.77
N HIS A 651 -5.12 28.51 -0.28
CA HIS A 651 -5.87 28.96 -1.44
C HIS A 651 -7.34 29.30 -1.09
N VAL A 652 -7.95 28.57 -0.15
CA VAL A 652 -9.33 28.86 0.36
C VAL A 652 -9.46 30.29 0.91
N LYS A 653 -8.39 30.82 1.53
CA LYS A 653 -8.38 32.15 2.14
C LYS A 653 -8.33 33.29 1.12
N ASN A 654 -7.74 33.04 -0.05
CA ASN A 654 -7.51 34.07 -1.08
C ASN A 654 -8.67 34.14 -2.09
N SER A 655 -9.43 33.07 -2.30
CA SER A 655 -10.54 33.02 -3.26
C SER A 655 -11.81 33.75 -2.81
N SER A 656 -11.89 34.20 -1.56
CA SER A 656 -13.09 34.84 -0.97
C SER A 656 -13.33 36.30 -1.38
N LYS A 657 -12.55 36.88 -2.30
CA LYS A 657 -12.64 38.31 -2.63
C LYS A 657 -12.91 38.66 -4.11
N GLU A 658 -12.84 37.74 -5.08
CA GLU A 658 -12.79 38.18 -6.50
C GLU A 658 -13.59 37.41 -7.57
N ALA A 659 -14.45 36.42 -7.26
CA ALA A 659 -15.12 35.65 -8.33
C ALA A 659 -16.66 35.72 -8.33
N LEU A 660 -17.23 36.21 -9.43
CA LEU A 660 -18.59 35.89 -9.88
C LEU A 660 -18.51 34.66 -10.79
N GLY A 661 -19.25 33.59 -10.46
CA GLY A 661 -19.34 32.35 -11.24
C GLY A 661 -19.42 31.09 -10.37
N VAL A 662 -19.31 29.93 -11.00
CA VAL A 662 -19.30 28.62 -10.34
C VAL A 662 -17.88 28.27 -9.91
N GLN A 663 -17.73 27.92 -8.64
CA GLN A 663 -16.48 27.35 -8.12
C GLN A 663 -16.74 25.97 -7.52
N VAL A 664 -15.79 25.05 -7.76
CA VAL A 664 -15.63 23.86 -6.90
C VAL A 664 -15.46 24.38 -5.49
N ILE A 665 -16.27 23.92 -4.53
CA ILE A 665 -16.06 24.30 -3.14
C ILE A 665 -14.67 23.80 -2.78
N PRO A 666 -13.75 24.64 -2.29
CA PRO A 666 -12.52 24.14 -1.73
C PRO A 666 -12.93 23.12 -0.67
N PHE A 667 -12.58 21.85 -0.89
CA PHE A 667 -13.10 20.58 -0.33
C PHE A 667 -12.96 20.42 1.20
N LEU A 668 -12.91 21.53 1.93
CA LEU A 668 -12.47 21.68 3.30
C LEU A 668 -13.45 22.49 4.16
N ARG A 669 -14.44 23.18 3.55
CA ARG A 669 -15.29 24.14 4.28
C ARG A 669 -16.73 23.68 4.47
N ASN A 670 -17.05 23.22 5.69
CA ASN A 670 -18.41 22.88 6.15
C ASN A 670 -19.24 22.01 5.17
N MET A 671 -18.60 21.01 4.57
CA MET A 671 -19.17 20.19 3.50
C MET A 671 -20.36 19.36 3.98
N GLN A 672 -20.34 18.86 5.22
CA GLN A 672 -21.45 18.07 5.75
C GLN A 672 -22.70 18.93 5.99
N THR A 673 -22.51 20.15 6.51
CA THR A 673 -23.56 21.16 6.67
C THR A 673 -24.12 21.60 5.31
N HIS A 674 -23.25 21.74 4.31
CA HIS A 674 -23.63 22.09 2.96
C HIS A 674 -24.51 21.02 2.30
N ALA A 675 -24.12 19.75 2.38
CA ALA A 675 -24.91 18.63 1.86
C ALA A 675 -26.34 18.58 2.43
N LEU A 676 -26.54 19.02 3.67
CA LEU A 676 -27.84 19.10 4.33
C LEU A 676 -28.69 20.34 3.98
N THR A 677 -28.11 21.36 3.35
CA THR A 677 -28.78 22.65 3.12
C THR A 677 -28.83 23.07 1.65
N CYS A 678 -28.13 22.37 0.77
CA CYS A 678 -28.11 22.70 -0.64
C CYS A 678 -29.50 22.52 -1.31
N ARG A 679 -29.78 23.34 -2.33
CA ARG A 679 -31.09 23.45 -2.99
C ARG A 679 -31.04 22.90 -4.42
N THR A 680 -32.18 22.35 -4.87
CA THR A 680 -32.31 21.57 -6.10
C THR A 680 -32.49 22.38 -7.39
N SER A 681 -32.66 23.71 -7.32
CA SER A 681 -32.89 24.54 -8.51
C SER A 681 -31.64 24.79 -9.36
N GLN A 682 -30.46 24.27 -8.98
CA GLN A 682 -29.18 24.55 -9.66
C GLN A 682 -28.28 23.31 -9.87
N GLY A 683 -28.83 22.09 -9.87
CA GLY A 683 -28.15 20.88 -10.35
C GLY A 683 -27.41 20.03 -9.29
N SER A 684 -27.29 18.73 -9.56
CA SER A 684 -26.85 17.69 -8.63
C SER A 684 -25.32 17.54 -8.47
N LEU A 685 -24.63 18.68 -8.51
CA LEU A 685 -23.25 18.86 -8.03
C LEU A 685 -23.22 19.73 -6.77
N GLY A 686 -24.38 20.14 -6.24
CA GLY A 686 -24.54 21.08 -5.14
C GLY A 686 -24.00 20.64 -3.77
N GLN A 687 -23.32 19.50 -3.66
CA GLN A 687 -22.49 19.18 -2.48
C GLN A 687 -20.98 19.41 -2.74
N HIS A 688 -20.55 19.51 -4.00
CA HIS A 688 -19.15 19.71 -4.43
C HIS A 688 -18.91 21.10 -5.07
N PHE A 689 -19.98 21.83 -5.43
CA PHE A 689 -19.92 23.11 -6.15
C PHE A 689 -20.87 24.13 -5.53
N ARG A 690 -20.47 25.40 -5.55
CA ARG A 690 -21.26 26.53 -5.05
C ARG A 690 -21.54 27.54 -6.16
N ASP A 691 -22.78 28.03 -6.21
CA ASP A 691 -23.14 29.23 -6.98
C ASP A 691 -22.87 30.49 -6.12
N LEU A 692 -22.08 31.41 -6.65
CA LEU A 692 -21.69 32.67 -6.00
C LEU A 692 -22.65 33.84 -6.31
N HIS A 693 -23.80 33.60 -6.95
CA HIS A 693 -24.75 34.65 -7.32
C HIS A 693 -25.71 35.13 -6.21
N SER A 694 -25.63 34.63 -4.98
CA SER A 694 -26.41 35.16 -3.85
C SER A 694 -25.54 35.45 -2.63
N GLU A 695 -25.81 36.57 -1.95
CA GLU A 695 -25.10 37.03 -0.76
C GLU A 695 -25.22 36.09 0.47
N GLU A 696 -25.86 34.92 0.37
CA GLU A 696 -25.91 33.95 1.46
C GLU A 696 -24.57 33.18 1.56
N ALA A 697 -23.64 33.76 2.32
CA ALA A 697 -22.23 33.43 2.29
C ALA A 697 -21.82 32.06 2.91
N LEU A 698 -22.69 31.35 3.65
CA LEU A 698 -22.38 30.10 4.37
C LEU A 698 -23.66 29.24 4.60
N PRO A 699 -23.57 27.88 4.60
CA PRO A 699 -24.73 27.01 4.79
C PRO A 699 -25.33 27.16 6.19
N SER A 700 -26.64 27.47 6.31
CA SER A 700 -27.31 27.68 7.61
C SER A 700 -27.18 26.45 8.52
N ILE A 701 -26.62 26.63 9.71
CA ILE A 701 -26.51 25.55 10.68
C ILE A 701 -27.91 25.16 11.21
N GLU A 702 -28.80 26.14 11.40
CA GLU A 702 -30.18 25.91 11.83
C GLU A 702 -30.93 25.05 10.81
N GLY A 703 -30.82 25.39 9.52
CA GLY A 703 -31.39 24.59 8.44
C GLY A 703 -30.78 23.19 8.33
N ALA A 704 -29.47 23.05 8.55
CA ALA A 704 -28.82 21.74 8.55
C ALA A 704 -29.30 20.85 9.71
N LEU A 705 -29.47 21.43 10.92
CA LEU A 705 -29.99 20.71 12.09
C LEU A 705 -31.46 20.33 11.91
N GLU A 706 -32.29 21.20 11.32
CA GLU A 706 -33.67 20.88 10.97
C GLU A 706 -33.74 19.73 9.96
N THR A 707 -32.92 19.78 8.90
CA THR A 707 -32.81 18.71 7.91
C THR A 707 -32.33 17.41 8.55
N LEU A 708 -31.31 17.46 9.40
CA LEU A 708 -30.75 16.28 10.09
C LEU A 708 -31.85 15.53 10.86
N ARG A 709 -32.72 16.25 11.58
CA ARG A 709 -33.82 15.67 12.38
C ARG A 709 -34.91 15.02 11.53
N ARG A 710 -34.99 15.29 10.23
CA ARG A 710 -35.94 14.66 9.29
C ARG A 710 -35.49 13.29 8.79
N PHE A 711 -34.23 12.91 9.04
CA PHE A 711 -33.72 11.57 8.77
C PHE A 711 -34.15 10.58 9.85
N ASP A 712 -34.64 9.43 9.40
CA ASP A 712 -35.13 8.38 10.30
C ASP A 712 -33.94 7.63 10.94
N TRP A 713 -32.86 7.44 10.18
CA TRP A 713 -31.59 6.88 10.64
C TRP A 713 -30.43 7.86 10.44
N ILE A 714 -29.60 8.02 11.47
CA ILE A 714 -28.41 8.88 11.46
C ILE A 714 -27.28 8.04 12.06
N GLY A 715 -26.26 7.74 11.26
CA GLY A 715 -25.06 7.05 11.71
C GLY A 715 -23.86 7.99 11.82
N LEU A 716 -22.86 7.58 12.60
CA LEU A 716 -21.54 8.19 12.65
C LEU A 716 -20.47 7.15 12.31
N THR A 717 -19.54 7.50 11.41
CA THR A 717 -18.38 6.63 11.12
C THR A 717 -17.44 6.48 12.31
N ASP A 718 -17.40 7.46 13.22
CA ASP A 718 -16.64 7.39 14.47
C ASP A 718 -17.22 6.35 15.47
N LEU A 719 -18.49 5.95 15.28
CA LEU A 719 -19.22 4.93 16.03
C LEU A 719 -19.92 3.98 15.06
N TYR A 720 -19.17 3.47 14.08
CA TYR A 720 -19.73 2.77 12.93
C TYR A 720 -20.50 1.52 13.35
N GLU A 721 -19.94 0.70 14.24
CA GLU A 721 -20.56 -0.51 14.75
C GLU A 721 -21.91 -0.22 15.43
N GLN A 722 -21.95 0.79 16.29
CA GLN A 722 -23.16 1.20 16.99
C GLN A 722 -24.20 1.76 16.01
N SER A 723 -23.75 2.47 14.97
CA SER A 723 -24.61 2.99 13.91
C SER A 723 -25.28 1.88 13.12
N ILE A 724 -24.56 0.79 12.80
CA ILE A 724 -25.11 -0.40 12.14
C ILE A 724 -26.08 -1.16 13.06
N CYS A 725 -25.76 -1.31 14.34
CA CYS A 725 -26.66 -1.94 15.31
C CYS A 725 -27.98 -1.17 15.45
N LEU A 726 -27.91 0.16 15.47
CA LEU A 726 -29.12 1.00 15.44
C LEU A 726 -29.92 0.78 14.15
N LEU A 727 -29.27 0.68 12.98
CA LEU A 727 -29.94 0.43 11.70
C LEU A 727 -30.69 -0.91 11.70
N HIS A 728 -30.06 -1.97 12.22
CA HIS A 728 -30.69 -3.29 12.36
C HIS A 728 -31.95 -3.22 13.22
N PHE A 729 -31.87 -2.57 14.38
CA PHE A 729 -33.03 -2.42 15.25
C PHE A 729 -34.16 -1.63 14.58
N GLN A 730 -33.85 -0.51 13.93
CA GLN A 730 -34.85 0.32 13.24
C GLN A 730 -35.50 -0.40 12.05
N SER A 731 -34.78 -1.30 11.40
CA SER A 731 -35.27 -2.04 10.23
C SER A 731 -36.05 -3.30 10.62
N ASN A 732 -35.64 -4.00 11.68
CA ASN A 732 -36.16 -5.34 12.01
C ASN A 732 -36.96 -5.40 13.32
N GLY A 733 -36.99 -4.32 14.11
CA GLY A 733 -37.59 -4.30 15.45
C GLY A 733 -36.91 -5.22 16.46
N SER A 734 -35.80 -5.84 16.08
CA SER A 734 -35.01 -6.77 16.88
C SER A 734 -33.53 -6.53 16.64
N LEU A 735 -32.73 -6.82 17.65
CA LEU A 735 -31.29 -6.60 17.64
C LEU A 735 -30.56 -7.95 17.47
N PRO A 736 -29.59 -8.07 16.54
CA PRO A 736 -28.74 -9.25 16.47
C PRO A 736 -27.97 -9.47 17.77
N ARG A 737 -27.75 -10.73 18.18
CA ARG A 737 -26.93 -11.05 19.37
C ARG A 737 -25.52 -10.46 19.30
N SER A 738 -24.96 -10.36 18.10
CA SER A 738 -23.66 -9.75 17.83
C SER A 738 -23.56 -8.26 18.21
N CYS A 739 -24.70 -7.57 18.37
CA CYS A 739 -24.74 -6.18 18.82
C CYS A 739 -24.77 -6.02 20.34
N ASP A 740 -25.03 -7.08 21.12
CA ASP A 740 -24.97 -6.96 22.58
C ASP A 740 -23.52 -6.98 23.07
N CYS A 741 -23.08 -5.91 23.71
CA CYS A 741 -21.71 -5.75 24.19
C CYS A 741 -21.45 -6.34 25.58
N SER A 742 -22.43 -7.04 26.16
CA SER A 742 -22.22 -7.87 27.35
C SER A 742 -21.18 -8.98 27.11
N GLU A 743 -21.08 -9.47 25.86
CA GLU A 743 -20.21 -10.57 25.43
C GLU A 743 -18.85 -10.12 24.84
N GLY A 744 -18.60 -8.82 24.70
CA GLY A 744 -17.34 -8.27 24.15
C GLY A 744 -17.52 -7.29 22.98
N PRO A 745 -16.46 -6.95 22.22
CA PRO A 745 -16.52 -6.00 21.10
C PRO A 745 -17.47 -6.44 19.97
N VAL A 746 -18.12 -5.48 19.30
CA VAL A 746 -19.14 -5.73 18.26
C VAL A 746 -18.52 -6.00 16.89
N ALA A 747 -17.45 -5.29 16.54
CA ALA A 747 -16.82 -5.32 15.21
C ALA A 747 -16.50 -6.74 14.67
N PRO A 748 -15.82 -7.64 15.42
CA PRO A 748 -15.52 -8.98 14.92
C PRO A 748 -16.77 -9.87 14.77
N ARG A 749 -17.86 -9.56 15.47
CA ARG A 749 -19.09 -10.37 15.49
C ARG A 749 -20.09 -9.98 14.40
N LEU A 750 -20.02 -8.75 13.87
CA LEU A 750 -20.86 -8.29 12.75
C LEU A 750 -20.22 -8.50 11.36
N ALA A 751 -18.93 -8.90 11.30
CA ALA A 751 -18.19 -9.12 10.06
C ALA A 751 -18.33 -7.94 9.06
N LEU A 752 -18.26 -6.70 9.57
CA LEU A 752 -18.46 -5.50 8.76
C LEU A 752 -17.37 -5.40 7.69
N PRO A 753 -17.72 -5.23 6.40
CA PRO A 753 -16.75 -4.97 5.36
C PRO A 753 -16.11 -3.60 5.60
N LYS A 754 -14.78 -3.51 5.45
CA LYS A 754 -14.04 -2.25 5.54
C LYS A 754 -13.47 -1.94 4.17
N PHE A 755 -13.96 -0.88 3.54
CA PHE A 755 -13.41 -0.40 2.29
C PHE A 755 -12.26 0.57 2.56
N THR A 756 -11.06 0.23 2.09
CA THR A 756 -9.87 1.08 2.16
C THR A 756 -9.20 1.09 0.80
N HIS A 757 -8.86 2.26 0.25
CA HIS A 757 -8.20 2.41 -1.05
C HIS A 757 -6.71 1.94 -1.06
N GLY A 758 -6.34 0.97 -0.22
CA GLY A 758 -5.02 0.30 -0.26
C GLY A 758 -3.80 1.14 0.12
N GLN A 759 -3.95 2.34 0.73
CA GLN A 759 -2.83 3.10 1.29
C GLN A 759 -3.19 3.78 2.63
N LYS A 760 -2.16 4.19 3.37
CA LYS A 760 -2.26 4.88 4.67
C LYS A 760 -2.91 6.25 4.49
N ALA A 761 -4.16 6.40 4.94
CA ALA A 761 -4.84 7.70 5.00
C ALA A 761 -4.15 8.60 6.04
N LEU A 762 -4.00 9.90 5.76
CA LEU A 762 -3.51 10.85 6.76
C LEU A 762 -4.43 10.87 7.98
N SER A 763 -3.84 10.80 9.16
CA SER A 763 -4.57 10.90 10.42
C SER A 763 -4.38 12.29 11.06
N ALA A 764 -5.37 12.73 11.85
CA ALA A 764 -5.31 14.04 12.50
C ALA A 764 -4.16 14.11 13.53
N GLU A 765 -3.74 12.96 14.05
CA GLU A 765 -2.62 12.81 14.98
C GLU A 765 -1.25 13.05 14.32
N GLU A 766 -1.17 12.94 12.99
CA GLU A 766 0.06 13.13 12.20
C GLU A 766 0.23 14.58 11.71
N LEU A 767 -0.76 15.44 11.93
CA LEU A 767 -0.76 16.80 11.42
C LEU A 767 -0.18 17.82 12.43
N PRO A 768 0.57 18.84 11.94
CA PRO A 768 1.00 19.96 12.75
C PRO A 768 -0.18 20.73 13.40
N PRO A 769 -0.02 21.26 14.63
CA PRO A 769 -1.09 21.98 15.34
C PRO A 769 -1.66 23.19 14.59
N ASP A 770 -0.83 23.92 13.84
CA ASP A 770 -1.26 25.07 13.02
C ASP A 770 -2.19 24.64 11.88
N LEU A 771 -1.93 23.48 11.27
CA LEU A 771 -2.76 22.93 10.20
C LEU A 771 -4.10 22.41 10.75
N LEU A 772 -4.08 21.77 11.93
CA LEU A 772 -5.29 21.36 12.63
C LEU A 772 -6.18 22.56 12.99
N ALA A 773 -5.59 23.66 13.48
CA ALA A 773 -6.34 24.88 13.78
C ALA A 773 -7.00 25.49 12.53
N ARG A 774 -6.33 25.39 11.36
CA ARG A 774 -6.92 25.83 10.08
C ARG A 774 -8.10 24.95 9.67
N ILE A 775 -7.96 23.62 9.77
CA ILE A 775 -9.07 22.68 9.49
C ILE A 775 -10.26 22.97 10.41
N ASP A 776 -10.02 23.25 11.69
CA ASP A 776 -11.08 23.57 12.64
C ASP A 776 -11.80 24.87 12.25
N ALA A 777 -11.07 25.90 11.84
CA ALA A 777 -11.66 27.17 11.41
C ALA A 777 -12.57 27.01 10.17
N GLU A 778 -12.19 26.15 9.23
CA GLU A 778 -12.99 25.90 8.01
C GLU A 778 -14.20 24.98 8.28
N THR A 779 -14.23 24.27 9.40
CA THR A 779 -15.26 23.26 9.72
C THR A 779 -16.17 23.60 10.91
N GLU A 780 -16.22 24.86 11.33
CA GLU A 780 -16.97 25.31 12.52
C GLU A 780 -18.46 24.89 12.54
N ARG A 781 -19.14 24.88 11.39
CA ARG A 781 -20.55 24.47 11.30
C ARG A 781 -20.69 22.94 11.30
N ASP A 782 -19.78 22.23 10.64
CA ASP A 782 -19.73 20.77 10.69
C ASP A 782 -19.46 20.26 12.12
N GLN A 783 -18.70 21.00 12.92
CA GLN A 783 -18.49 20.71 14.34
C GLN A 783 -19.82 20.74 15.13
N LYS A 784 -20.64 21.79 14.94
CA LYS A 784 -21.97 21.91 15.57
C LYS A 784 -22.93 20.83 15.08
N LEU A 785 -22.91 20.53 13.78
CA LEU A 785 -23.72 19.48 13.18
C LEU A 785 -23.36 18.08 13.73
N PHE A 786 -22.06 17.77 13.80
CA PHE A 786 -21.57 16.50 14.33
C PHE A 786 -21.93 16.34 15.82
N ALA A 787 -21.83 17.40 16.61
CA ALA A 787 -22.22 17.38 18.02
C ALA A 787 -23.70 16.99 18.21
N GLU A 788 -24.61 17.55 17.40
CA GLU A 788 -26.03 17.16 17.43
C GLU A 788 -26.23 15.71 16.96
N ALA A 789 -25.56 15.29 15.88
CA ALA A 789 -25.65 13.94 15.37
C ALA A 789 -25.18 12.89 16.40
N LEU A 790 -24.10 13.17 17.14
CA LEU A 790 -23.61 12.32 18.23
C LEU A 790 -24.61 12.23 19.38
N ARG A 791 -25.24 13.34 19.78
CA ARG A 791 -26.29 13.34 20.81
C ARG A 791 -27.49 12.50 20.38
N LEU A 792 -27.97 12.67 19.15
CA LEU A 792 -29.08 11.90 18.60
C LEU A 792 -28.76 10.41 18.53
N LEU A 793 -27.57 10.03 18.06
CA LEU A 793 -27.14 8.64 17.99
C LEU A 793 -27.09 8.01 19.38
N LEU A 794 -26.38 8.62 20.33
CA LEU A 794 -26.25 8.08 21.69
C LEU A 794 -27.60 8.00 22.42
N GLY A 795 -28.46 9.02 22.28
CA GLY A 795 -29.80 9.02 22.83
C GLY A 795 -30.69 7.92 22.24
N ARG A 796 -30.57 7.64 20.93
CA ARG A 796 -31.27 6.53 20.27
C ARG A 796 -30.72 5.17 20.72
N LEU A 797 -29.40 5.01 20.84
CA LEU A 797 -28.79 3.78 21.37
C LEU A 797 -29.28 3.47 22.77
N ARG A 798 -29.28 4.48 23.67
CA ARG A 798 -29.85 4.36 25.02
C ARG A 798 -31.30 3.89 24.99
N ARG A 799 -32.12 4.45 24.08
CA ARG A 799 -33.50 4.01 23.92
C ARG A 799 -33.61 2.55 23.47
N VAL A 800 -32.72 2.09 22.59
CA VAL A 800 -32.66 0.68 22.18
C VAL A 800 -32.24 -0.21 23.35
N GLU A 801 -31.27 0.18 24.16
CA GLU A 801 -30.90 -0.56 25.39
C GLU A 801 -32.11 -0.68 26.34
N GLU A 802 -32.86 0.40 26.57
CA GLU A 802 -34.09 0.38 27.39
C GLU A 802 -35.17 -0.57 26.84
N LEU A 803 -35.30 -0.66 25.52
CA LEU A 803 -36.31 -1.49 24.86
C LEU A 803 -35.91 -2.96 24.75
N THR A 804 -34.61 -3.27 24.75
CA THR A 804 -34.10 -4.61 24.41
C THR A 804 -33.32 -5.29 25.54
N GLY A 805 -32.84 -4.54 26.53
CA GLY A 805 -31.93 -5.01 27.57
C GLY A 805 -30.48 -5.23 27.11
N ALA A 806 -30.14 -4.96 25.84
CA ALA A 806 -28.77 -5.07 25.33
C ALA A 806 -27.88 -3.93 25.84
N SER A 807 -26.56 -4.17 25.90
CA SER A 807 -25.57 -3.19 26.40
C SER A 807 -24.81 -2.44 25.29
N LEU A 808 -25.50 -1.79 24.36
CA LEU A 808 -24.91 -1.07 23.21
C LEU A 808 -23.91 0.05 23.55
N LEU A 809 -24.06 0.75 24.69
CA LEU A 809 -23.20 1.86 25.09
C LEU A 809 -21.90 1.41 25.75
N ARG A 810 -21.83 0.15 26.21
CA ARG A 810 -20.67 -0.42 26.91
C ARG A 810 -19.43 -0.56 26.02
N CYS A 811 -19.65 -0.79 24.73
CA CYS A 811 -18.60 -0.97 23.71
C CYS A 811 -18.23 0.33 22.99
N VAL A 812 -18.79 1.48 23.40
CA VAL A 812 -18.36 2.77 22.86
C VAL A 812 -16.91 3.04 23.29
N PRO A 813 -15.98 3.31 22.37
CA PRO A 813 -14.58 3.60 22.71
C PRO A 813 -14.44 5.03 23.23
N TRP A 814 -14.95 5.30 24.44
CA TRP A 814 -15.08 6.65 25.01
C TRP A 814 -13.79 7.47 25.00
N ARG A 815 -12.65 6.87 25.35
CA ARG A 815 -11.35 7.55 25.33
C ARG A 815 -10.92 7.95 23.91
N GLN A 816 -11.13 7.08 22.93
CA GLN A 816 -10.79 7.36 21.53
C GLN A 816 -11.72 8.42 20.95
N LEU A 817 -13.03 8.29 21.22
CA LEU A 817 -14.04 9.27 20.82
C LEU A 817 -13.72 10.65 21.41
N PHE A 818 -13.39 10.72 22.71
CA PHE A 818 -12.97 11.95 23.37
C PHE A 818 -11.70 12.53 22.73
N ARG A 819 -10.63 11.74 22.60
CA ARG A 819 -9.36 12.20 22.00
C ARG A 819 -9.57 12.78 20.59
N ARG A 820 -10.40 12.12 19.78
CA ARG A 820 -10.70 12.55 18.41
C ARG A 820 -11.63 13.75 18.32
N THR A 821 -12.44 14.03 19.34
CA THR A 821 -13.50 15.07 19.27
C THR A 821 -13.39 16.16 20.33
N ARG A 822 -12.38 16.13 21.22
CA ARG A 822 -12.16 17.13 22.28
C ARG A 822 -11.95 18.55 21.77
N TYR A 823 -11.60 18.70 20.49
CA TYR A 823 -11.41 20.00 19.85
C TYR A 823 -12.74 20.70 19.51
N ILE A 824 -13.87 19.97 19.52
CA ILE A 824 -15.19 20.52 19.22
C ILE A 824 -15.68 21.33 20.42
N PRO A 825 -15.93 22.65 20.25
CA PRO A 825 -16.42 23.50 21.33
C PRO A 825 -17.72 22.96 21.93
N ASP A 826 -17.84 23.07 23.26
CA ASP A 826 -19.03 22.71 24.05
C ASP A 826 -19.54 21.26 23.93
N LEU A 827 -18.84 20.39 23.19
CA LEU A 827 -19.21 18.98 23.08
C LEU A 827 -19.04 18.26 24.43
N TRP A 828 -18.02 18.63 25.19
CA TRP A 828 -17.64 18.01 26.46
C TRP A 828 -17.67 18.97 27.66
N ALA A 829 -18.27 20.17 27.53
CA ALA A 829 -18.30 21.21 28.58
C ALA A 829 -19.53 21.12 29.51
N SER A 830 -19.43 21.65 30.74
CA SER A 830 -20.40 21.47 31.84
C SER A 830 -21.69 22.30 31.77
N ASP A 831 -21.67 23.50 31.17
CA ASP A 831 -22.70 24.54 31.44
C ASP A 831 -23.44 25.07 30.20
N SER A 832 -23.39 24.38 29.06
CA SER A 832 -24.31 24.72 27.96
C SER A 832 -25.72 24.21 28.31
N HIS A 833 -26.77 24.97 27.97
CA HIS A 833 -28.19 24.60 28.16
C HIS A 833 -28.63 23.29 27.44
N LEU A 834 -27.68 22.53 26.91
CA LEU A 834 -27.79 21.25 26.21
C LEU A 834 -26.84 20.22 26.90
N ALA A 835 -27.16 19.87 28.15
CA ALA A 835 -26.61 18.77 28.97
C ALA A 835 -25.26 18.16 28.50
N GLY A 836 -24.16 18.65 29.07
CA GLY A 836 -22.80 18.17 28.78
C GLY A 836 -22.47 16.76 29.28
N PHE A 837 -21.47 16.13 28.65
CA PHE A 837 -20.83 14.88 29.09
C PHE A 837 -19.75 15.18 30.14
N LYS A 838 -19.73 14.47 31.27
CA LYS A 838 -18.68 14.60 32.31
C LYS A 838 -17.79 13.36 32.35
N LEU A 839 -16.51 13.45 32.00
CA LEU A 839 -15.56 12.35 32.18
C LEU A 839 -15.08 12.27 33.64
N ASN A 840 -14.91 11.06 34.17
CA ASN A 840 -14.23 10.88 35.45
C ASN A 840 -12.74 11.19 35.25
N HIS A 841 -12.25 12.26 35.88
CA HIS A 841 -10.81 12.51 35.96
C HIS A 841 -10.17 11.55 36.96
N ARG A 842 -9.70 10.39 36.49
CA ARG A 842 -8.55 9.70 37.09
C ARG A 842 -7.57 9.35 35.97
N GLU A 843 -6.39 9.98 36.09
CA GLU A 843 -5.23 10.10 35.19
C GLU A 843 -5.02 9.03 34.11
#